data_AF-A0A497IGE0-F1
#
_entry.id   AF-A0A497IGE0-F1
#
_cell.length_a   1.000
_cell.length_b   1.000
_cell.length_c   1.000
_cell.angle_alpha   90.00
_cell.angle_beta   90.00
_cell.angle_gamma   90.00
#
_symmetry.space_group_name_H-M   'P 1'
#
loop_
_entity.id
_entity.type
_entity.pdbx_description
1 polymer ?
#
loop_
_entity_poly.entity_id
_entity_poly.type
_entity_poly.pdbx_seq_one_letter_code
_entity_poly.pdbx_strand_id
1 'polypeptide(L)'
;VIIVLSFAIVTYVFKVLQNRIAGNGNNYGQPCSPANSCVACDVYCNTEGKTEFDPVNCHTKELCEPPLPIDIFKINAIVTSCGNPPQYNEDVHLCSSVVINFNHYVDASTIESSVNDSSLRIEDCGTDPACANPQTPSPLLNPVVYSGSLPTGSGSEWTVKGRSVSFTHQNPDADTAGQVDEYLFKPNNYYRLIIPKTISDTTGLAIDPNDGCGSGLNPIPGCTDAGTEYRWIFQTGTTLDDVPPEITSTYPISNQKDPDYPDRNVNLKPIIWVRFSEAIAPWSVGSESAIITKVEGVDPGNPDSTGTLGERIDPNNYFIDVNPQGNGFEIYDLILEPFQWYQIEVNGIQDLCNNSMAGPKIWRFQTNDTAPGVKTIYPRNGYENACPDTSVFIVFNTSMYNPANGSCAVLSQGGGYVTGGSLSPFVSRNLRVVDDYPGAPADPNDFCKTYEFLPTSVNLNVGTTYSVGVNTNLVINQQGEHLNYGDVPPANEPSQGPWHFTVKSAEECANAPVITQISPDHGTDGECITVFGRYFDPDDNGQGTGDNITFNGQGLVVASAAWTDRSIATTIPEPTGLEKDKKYPIQVSVDYGAPIGILESNEYNFRLDAGMPAKGPCLWSITPNAACHEDGVSLNGIRFGPDPGVGGRSSDLNHIDFSSGSLRVPDENVKNWSNEQISLSVPLGAIDGQVAVMAGGNESNPLLFDVSCGVGRPCSGSPDMCLAFDLNCAPGLVCDELNCFCKNPPGQEFLHLVEDNRCLIDQTNGNVEVYPSPNPYPNSGNVCLNSLISARFDRFIIPSSLDLKVEKCVGPEVNPCQGVGSRVEVDGSFSVLDFNSSSSMFQFIPDQNFEP
;
A
#
# COMPACT_ATOMS: atom_id res chain seq x y z
N VAL A 1 -58.80 -15.60 -30.67
CA VAL A 1 -57.62 -16.49 -30.67
C VAL A 1 -56.67 -16.17 -29.51
N ILE A 2 -56.30 -14.90 -29.26
CA ILE A 2 -55.41 -14.52 -28.13
C ILE A 2 -56.02 -14.78 -26.73
N ILE A 3 -57.35 -14.67 -26.57
CA ILE A 3 -58.02 -14.96 -25.28
C ILE A 3 -58.12 -16.48 -24.99
N VAL A 4 -58.10 -17.33 -26.04
CA VAL A 4 -58.17 -18.79 -25.87
C VAL A 4 -56.79 -19.40 -25.55
N LEU A 5 -55.70 -18.80 -26.05
CA LEU A 5 -54.33 -19.17 -25.68
C LEU A 5 -53.98 -18.82 -24.22
N SER A 6 -54.59 -17.76 -23.68
CA SER A 6 -54.37 -17.31 -22.31
C SER A 6 -54.96 -18.29 -21.28
N PHE A 7 -56.07 -18.96 -21.59
CA PHE A 7 -56.69 -19.94 -20.67
C PHE A 7 -55.98 -21.30 -20.66
N ALA A 8 -55.38 -21.73 -21.79
CA ALA A 8 -54.67 -23.01 -21.89
C ALA A 8 -53.31 -23.01 -21.17
N ILE A 9 -52.61 -21.87 -21.12
CA ILE A 9 -51.32 -21.74 -20.43
C ILE A 9 -51.51 -21.77 -18.91
N VAL A 10 -52.56 -21.11 -18.38
CA VAL A 10 -52.87 -21.16 -16.95
C VAL A 10 -53.27 -22.57 -16.49
N THR A 11 -53.97 -23.36 -17.32
CA THR A 11 -54.32 -24.74 -16.96
C THR A 11 -53.13 -25.71 -17.00
N TYR A 12 -52.10 -25.44 -17.82
CA TYR A 12 -50.87 -26.23 -17.83
C TYR A 12 -50.01 -25.96 -16.59
N VAL A 13 -49.89 -24.70 -16.17
CA VAL A 13 -49.11 -24.29 -14.99
C VAL A 13 -49.70 -24.86 -13.69
N PHE A 14 -51.02 -24.86 -13.52
CA PHE A 14 -51.65 -25.47 -12.33
C PHE A 14 -51.54 -27.02 -12.31
N LYS A 15 -51.46 -27.68 -13.46
CA LYS A 15 -51.30 -29.13 -13.56
C LYS A 15 -49.85 -29.60 -13.29
N VAL A 16 -48.86 -28.76 -13.58
CA VAL A 16 -47.45 -29.01 -13.23
C VAL A 16 -47.20 -28.78 -11.74
N LEU A 17 -47.91 -27.86 -11.10
CA LEU A 17 -47.75 -27.56 -9.67
C LEU A 17 -48.49 -28.55 -8.75
N GLN A 18 -49.57 -29.19 -9.19
CA GLN A 18 -50.28 -30.22 -8.39
C GLN A 18 -49.60 -31.61 -8.38
N ASN A 19 -48.67 -31.89 -9.30
CA ASN A 19 -47.96 -33.18 -9.36
C ASN A 19 -46.67 -33.25 -8.51
N ARG A 20 -46.31 -32.21 -7.74
CA ARG A 20 -45.13 -32.20 -6.87
C ARG A 20 -45.41 -32.43 -5.38
N ILE A 21 -46.66 -32.74 -4.99
CA ILE A 21 -46.99 -33.06 -3.60
C ILE A 21 -47.81 -34.36 -3.55
N ALA A 22 -47.13 -35.51 -3.55
CA ALA A 22 -47.50 -36.75 -2.84
C ALA A 22 -46.65 -37.96 -3.30
N GLY A 23 -45.98 -38.66 -2.36
CA GLY A 23 -45.68 -40.09 -2.51
C GLY A 23 -44.29 -40.58 -2.03
N ASN A 24 -44.26 -41.19 -0.84
CA ASN A 24 -43.15 -41.93 -0.21
C ASN A 24 -42.56 -43.10 -1.04
N GLY A 25 -41.29 -43.46 -0.77
CA GLY A 25 -40.76 -44.81 -1.00
C GLY A 25 -39.24 -44.96 -0.99
N ASN A 26 -38.70 -45.63 0.03
CA ASN A 26 -37.28 -45.93 0.29
C ASN A 26 -36.58 -46.77 -0.81
N ASN A 27 -35.28 -46.55 -1.05
CA ASN A 27 -34.25 -47.62 -1.06
C ASN A 27 -32.80 -47.10 -1.24
N TYR A 28 -31.91 -47.72 -0.47
CA TYR A 28 -30.44 -47.60 -0.39
C TYR A 28 -29.69 -48.15 -1.63
N GLY A 29 -28.48 -47.63 -1.92
CA GLY A 29 -27.43 -48.37 -2.64
C GLY A 29 -26.40 -47.54 -3.44
N GLN A 30 -25.22 -47.27 -2.84
CA GLN A 30 -23.96 -46.74 -3.43
C GLN A 30 -23.26 -47.71 -4.45
N PRO A 31 -22.05 -47.49 -5.06
CA PRO A 31 -21.05 -46.38 -4.97
C PRO A 31 -20.36 -45.87 -6.30
N CYS A 32 -19.60 -44.78 -6.13
CA CYS A 32 -18.51 -44.06 -6.83
C CYS A 32 -17.83 -44.49 -8.17
N SER A 33 -17.74 -43.49 -9.10
CA SER A 33 -16.64 -43.03 -10.02
C SER A 33 -15.94 -43.98 -11.02
N PRO A 34 -15.15 -43.50 -12.04
CA PRO A 34 -14.59 -42.14 -12.35
C PRO A 34 -14.91 -41.65 -13.81
N ALA A 35 -14.55 -40.49 -14.37
CA ALA A 35 -13.57 -39.43 -14.11
C ALA A 35 -13.96 -38.11 -14.86
N ASN A 36 -13.48 -36.97 -14.34
CA ASN A 36 -13.08 -35.71 -15.02
C ASN A 36 -14.14 -34.81 -15.70
N SER A 37 -14.65 -33.82 -14.95
CA SER A 37 -14.61 -32.38 -15.30
C SER A 37 -15.30 -31.51 -14.21
N CYS A 38 -14.80 -30.28 -14.01
CA CYS A 38 -15.40 -29.10 -13.33
C CYS A 38 -14.83 -28.64 -11.96
N VAL A 39 -13.94 -27.63 -12.04
CA VAL A 39 -13.98 -26.22 -11.56
C VAL A 39 -14.85 -25.84 -10.33
N ALA A 40 -14.17 -25.26 -9.32
CA ALA A 40 -14.52 -24.25 -8.29
C ALA A 40 -15.90 -24.21 -7.58
N CYS A 41 -15.84 -24.40 -6.26
CA CYS A 41 -16.59 -23.75 -5.17
C CYS A 41 -18.06 -23.36 -5.40
N ASP A 42 -19.00 -24.31 -5.20
CA ASP A 42 -20.39 -23.97 -4.88
C ASP A 42 -20.63 -24.03 -3.36
N VAL A 43 -21.06 -22.91 -2.80
CA VAL A 43 -21.87 -22.86 -1.57
C VAL A 43 -23.25 -23.39 -1.93
N TYR A 44 -23.67 -24.53 -1.38
CA TYR A 44 -25.06 -24.98 -1.54
C TYR A 44 -25.94 -24.37 -0.46
N CYS A 45 -27.03 -23.71 -0.86
CA CYS A 45 -28.17 -23.49 0.02
C CYS A 45 -28.84 -24.82 0.33
N ASN A 46 -28.91 -25.21 1.60
CA ASN A 46 -29.86 -26.25 2.00
C ASN A 46 -31.29 -25.68 1.92
N THR A 47 -32.29 -26.57 1.92
CA THR A 47 -33.72 -26.23 1.77
C THR A 47 -34.32 -25.41 2.93
N GLU A 48 -33.51 -24.95 3.89
CA GLU A 48 -33.95 -24.17 5.05
C GLU A 48 -33.23 -22.81 5.21
N GLY A 49 -32.35 -22.41 4.28
CA GLY A 49 -31.83 -21.04 4.21
C GLY A 49 -30.87 -20.61 5.34
N LYS A 50 -30.11 -21.55 5.92
CA LYS A 50 -29.02 -21.24 6.87
C LYS A 50 -27.67 -21.76 6.36
N THR A 51 -26.61 -20.96 6.52
CA THR A 51 -25.22 -21.32 6.29
C THR A 51 -24.63 -22.01 7.51
N GLU A 52 -24.08 -23.22 7.36
CA GLU A 52 -23.29 -23.91 8.38
C GLU A 52 -22.01 -24.46 7.74
N PHE A 53 -20.87 -24.28 8.41
CA PHE A 53 -19.53 -24.73 8.00
C PHE A 53 -19.28 -26.16 8.53
N ASP A 54 -18.86 -27.11 7.68
CA ASP A 54 -18.36 -28.43 8.11
C ASP A 54 -16.83 -28.50 7.91
N PRO A 55 -16.02 -28.63 8.98
CA PRO A 55 -14.57 -28.45 8.90
C PRO A 55 -13.76 -29.72 8.58
N VAL A 56 -14.35 -30.83 8.14
CA VAL A 56 -13.64 -32.13 8.28
C VAL A 56 -12.76 -32.59 7.10
N ASN A 57 -12.74 -31.97 5.91
CA ASN A 57 -11.78 -32.39 4.87
C ASN A 57 -11.35 -31.27 3.91
N CYS A 58 -10.20 -30.65 4.18
CA CYS A 58 -9.44 -29.89 3.19
C CYS A 58 -8.01 -30.47 3.10
N HIS A 59 -7.66 -31.00 1.92
CA HIS A 59 -6.27 -31.14 1.52
C HIS A 59 -6.09 -30.63 0.09
N THR A 60 -5.04 -29.81 -0.04
CA THR A 60 -4.40 -29.23 -1.25
C THR A 60 -4.98 -27.94 -1.83
N LYS A 61 -4.29 -26.85 -1.45
CA LYS A 61 -4.12 -25.53 -2.08
C LYS A 61 -3.90 -25.64 -3.60
N GLU A 62 -4.61 -24.84 -4.39
CA GLU A 62 -4.03 -23.81 -5.27
C GLU A 62 -5.09 -23.03 -6.06
N LEU A 63 -4.82 -21.72 -6.22
CA LEU A 63 -5.50 -20.70 -7.03
C LEU A 63 -6.87 -20.18 -6.52
N CYS A 64 -6.78 -19.42 -5.42
CA CYS A 64 -7.51 -18.16 -5.31
C CYS A 64 -6.45 -17.05 -5.27
N GLU A 65 -6.58 -16.03 -6.11
CA GLU A 65 -5.98 -14.72 -5.84
C GLU A 65 -6.29 -14.35 -4.39
N PRO A 66 -5.33 -13.78 -3.63
CA PRO A 66 -5.50 -13.63 -2.20
C PRO A 66 -6.77 -12.81 -1.96
N PRO A 67 -7.75 -13.32 -1.17
CA PRO A 67 -8.53 -12.38 -0.41
C PRO A 67 -7.51 -11.55 0.38
N LEU A 68 -7.55 -10.23 0.24
CA LEU A 68 -6.86 -9.33 1.18
C LEU A 68 -7.12 -9.88 2.59
N PRO A 69 -6.09 -10.02 3.44
CA PRO A 69 -6.11 -10.96 4.54
C PRO A 69 -7.40 -10.87 5.36
N ILE A 70 -8.08 -12.01 5.48
CA ILE A 70 -8.96 -12.28 6.62
C ILE A 70 -8.17 -11.94 7.89
N ASP A 71 -8.67 -11.02 8.73
CA ASP A 71 -7.95 -10.41 9.85
C ASP A 71 -7.21 -11.44 10.70
N ILE A 72 -5.89 -11.47 10.59
CA ILE A 72 -5.03 -12.32 11.41
C ILE A 72 -4.58 -11.53 12.65
N PHE A 73 -4.83 -12.07 13.84
CA PHE A 73 -4.20 -11.55 15.04
C PHE A 73 -2.77 -12.10 15.12
N LYS A 74 -1.77 -11.24 15.20
CA LYS A 74 -0.36 -11.65 15.22
C LYS A 74 0.51 -10.74 16.07
N ILE A 75 1.70 -11.22 16.38
CA ILE A 75 2.74 -10.39 16.98
C ILE A 75 3.22 -9.44 15.88
N ASN A 76 3.23 -8.14 16.16
CA ASN A 76 3.73 -7.12 15.26
C ASN A 76 5.24 -6.87 15.48
N ALA A 77 5.67 -6.83 16.74
CA ALA A 77 7.08 -6.68 17.10
C ALA A 77 7.35 -7.25 18.50
N ILE A 78 8.59 -7.67 18.74
CA ILE A 78 9.11 -7.92 20.09
C ILE A 78 10.33 -7.01 20.26
N VAL A 79 10.30 -6.14 21.27
CA VAL A 79 11.30 -5.08 21.47
C VAL A 79 11.95 -5.14 22.84
N THR A 80 13.23 -4.75 22.88
CA THR A 80 14.09 -4.62 24.06
C THR A 80 14.98 -3.39 23.90
N SER A 81 15.54 -2.88 25.00
CA SER A 81 16.70 -1.98 24.96
C SER A 81 17.93 -2.81 24.59
N CYS A 82 18.60 -2.45 23.50
CA CYS A 82 19.74 -3.19 22.96
C CYS A 82 20.75 -2.27 22.27
N GLY A 83 22.00 -2.75 22.14
CA GLY A 83 23.08 -1.98 21.53
C GLY A 83 23.00 -1.83 20.01
N ASN A 84 22.21 -2.68 19.33
CA ASN A 84 22.10 -2.70 17.86
C ASN A 84 20.64 -2.71 17.34
N PRO A 85 19.79 -1.70 17.64
CA PRO A 85 18.46 -1.61 17.03
C PRO A 85 18.58 -1.57 15.48
N PRO A 86 17.70 -2.24 14.72
CA PRO A 86 16.45 -2.89 15.13
C PRO A 86 16.59 -4.38 15.51
N GLN A 87 17.80 -4.91 15.72
CA GLN A 87 18.02 -6.30 16.14
C GLN A 87 17.72 -6.47 17.64
N TYR A 88 16.44 -6.32 18.00
CA TYR A 88 15.98 -6.34 19.40
C TYR A 88 16.19 -7.68 20.13
N ASN A 89 16.68 -8.71 19.44
CA ASN A 89 17.03 -10.00 20.03
C ASN A 89 18.54 -10.17 20.28
N GLU A 90 19.38 -9.22 19.88
CA GLU A 90 20.84 -9.28 19.99
C GLU A 90 21.36 -8.13 20.88
N ASP A 91 22.44 -8.40 21.62
CA ASP A 91 23.08 -7.42 22.52
C ASP A 91 22.08 -6.70 23.45
N VAL A 92 21.14 -7.47 24.01
CA VAL A 92 20.10 -6.95 24.91
C VAL A 92 20.73 -6.47 26.21
N HIS A 93 20.39 -5.24 26.63
CA HIS A 93 20.90 -4.66 27.87
C HIS A 93 20.37 -5.41 29.09
N LEU A 94 21.19 -5.51 30.14
CA LEU A 94 20.84 -6.34 31.31
C LEU A 94 19.64 -5.81 32.10
N CYS A 95 19.34 -4.51 31.97
CA CYS A 95 18.17 -3.86 32.58
C CYS A 95 16.89 -3.99 31.76
N SER A 96 16.99 -4.48 30.52
CA SER A 96 15.92 -4.36 29.55
C SER A 96 14.69 -5.16 29.94
N SER A 97 13.55 -4.50 29.91
CA SER A 97 12.26 -5.17 29.82
C SER A 97 12.09 -5.83 28.44
N VAL A 98 11.21 -6.82 28.34
CA VAL A 98 10.85 -7.48 27.07
C VAL A 98 9.41 -7.15 26.76
N VAL A 99 9.14 -6.53 25.60
CA VAL A 99 7.80 -6.09 25.22
C VAL A 99 7.35 -6.78 23.94
N ILE A 100 6.18 -7.40 23.98
CA ILE A 100 5.48 -8.01 22.85
C ILE A 100 4.40 -7.03 22.41
N ASN A 101 4.53 -6.46 21.21
CA ASN A 101 3.54 -5.59 20.59
C ASN A 101 2.73 -6.39 19.59
N PHE A 102 1.41 -6.41 19.75
CA PHE A 102 0.49 -7.06 18.82
C PHE A 102 -0.12 -6.04 17.84
N ASN A 103 -0.64 -6.53 16.72
CA ASN A 103 -1.39 -5.68 15.79
C ASN A 103 -2.80 -5.32 16.31
N HIS A 104 -3.37 -6.14 17.20
CA HIS A 104 -4.65 -5.87 17.86
C HIS A 104 -4.50 -5.66 19.37
N TYR A 105 -5.54 -5.07 19.96
CA TYR A 105 -5.69 -4.99 21.41
C TYR A 105 -5.80 -6.38 22.04
N VAL A 106 -5.02 -6.62 23.09
CA VAL A 106 -4.91 -7.94 23.72
C VAL A 106 -5.98 -8.12 24.79
N ASP A 107 -6.61 -9.30 24.84
CA ASP A 107 -7.47 -9.67 25.96
C ASP A 107 -6.61 -9.98 27.20
N ALA A 108 -6.62 -9.04 28.14
CA ALA A 108 -5.90 -9.12 29.41
C ALA A 108 -6.18 -10.40 30.21
N SER A 109 -7.37 -10.99 30.08
CA SER A 109 -7.73 -12.22 30.80
C SER A 109 -6.99 -13.45 30.27
N THR A 110 -6.67 -13.46 28.97
CA THR A 110 -5.85 -14.53 28.38
C THR A 110 -4.40 -14.43 28.83
N ILE A 111 -3.87 -13.20 28.99
CA ILE A 111 -2.53 -12.95 29.53
C ILE A 111 -2.45 -13.38 31.00
N GLU A 112 -3.40 -12.96 31.83
CA GLU A 112 -3.45 -13.36 33.24
C GLU A 112 -3.47 -14.89 33.39
N SER A 113 -4.31 -15.56 32.61
CA SER A 113 -4.41 -17.02 32.61
C SER A 113 -3.09 -17.68 32.19
N SER A 114 -2.47 -17.18 31.12
CA SER A 114 -1.20 -17.71 30.59
C SER A 114 0.01 -17.46 31.50
N VAL A 115 0.00 -16.38 32.27
CA VAL A 115 1.02 -16.14 33.30
C VAL A 115 0.81 -17.10 34.48
N ASN A 116 -0.44 -17.23 34.95
CA ASN A 116 -0.78 -18.07 36.10
C ASN A 116 -0.53 -19.57 35.87
N ASP A 117 -0.70 -20.06 34.64
CA ASP A 117 -0.41 -21.45 34.26
C ASP A 117 1.02 -21.65 33.74
N SER A 118 1.84 -20.59 33.71
CA SER A 118 3.22 -20.56 33.20
C SER A 118 3.37 -20.90 31.71
N SER A 119 2.31 -20.80 30.91
CA SER A 119 2.40 -20.96 29.44
C SER A 119 3.06 -19.75 28.77
N LEU A 120 2.89 -18.53 29.31
CA LEU A 120 3.67 -17.33 28.97
C LEU A 120 4.81 -17.17 29.98
N ARG A 121 6.07 -17.28 29.52
CA ARG A 121 7.25 -17.32 30.41
C ARG A 121 8.55 -16.98 29.70
N ILE A 122 9.58 -16.67 30.48
CA ILE A 122 10.98 -16.57 30.03
C ILE A 122 11.84 -17.63 30.73
N GLU A 123 12.64 -18.32 29.95
CA GLU A 123 13.56 -19.38 30.37
C GLU A 123 15.02 -18.92 30.22
N ASP A 124 15.86 -19.19 31.24
CA ASP A 124 17.32 -18.96 31.20
C ASP A 124 18.02 -20.16 30.53
N CYS A 125 18.47 -19.99 29.28
CA CYS A 125 19.13 -21.04 28.51
C CYS A 125 20.64 -21.16 28.83
N GLY A 126 21.20 -20.32 29.70
CA GLY A 126 22.64 -20.24 29.90
C GLY A 126 23.37 -19.70 28.66
N THR A 127 24.62 -20.13 28.47
CA THR A 127 25.48 -19.65 27.37
C THR A 127 25.32 -20.45 26.07
N ASP A 128 24.27 -21.27 25.94
CA ASP A 128 24.05 -22.10 24.75
C ASP A 128 23.29 -21.32 23.66
N PRO A 129 23.95 -20.96 22.54
CA PRO A 129 23.33 -20.19 21.46
C PRO A 129 22.20 -20.94 20.76
N ALA A 130 22.18 -22.27 20.84
CA ALA A 130 21.15 -23.05 20.21
C ALA A 130 19.86 -23.03 21.05
N CYS A 131 19.96 -22.81 22.37
CA CYS A 131 18.90 -23.05 23.35
C CYS A 131 18.12 -24.39 23.05
N ALA A 132 18.81 -25.38 22.47
CA ALA A 132 18.24 -26.33 21.49
C ALA A 132 17.95 -27.75 22.00
N ASN A 133 17.74 -27.96 23.30
CA ASN A 133 17.13 -29.23 23.71
C ASN A 133 15.87 -29.03 24.57
N PRO A 134 14.66 -29.19 23.99
CA PRO A 134 13.39 -29.12 24.70
C PRO A 134 13.23 -30.18 25.81
N GLN A 135 14.14 -31.17 25.90
CA GLN A 135 14.00 -32.31 26.80
C GLN A 135 14.38 -32.01 28.26
N THR A 136 15.04 -30.89 28.55
CA THR A 136 15.31 -30.44 29.92
C THR A 136 14.68 -29.07 30.14
N PRO A 137 13.68 -28.94 31.04
CA PRO A 137 13.13 -27.64 31.43
C PRO A 137 14.29 -26.74 31.91
N SER A 138 14.47 -25.61 31.24
CA SER A 138 15.40 -24.59 31.70
C SER A 138 14.79 -23.89 32.92
N PRO A 139 15.61 -23.40 33.87
CA PRO A 139 15.09 -22.66 35.01
C PRO A 139 14.26 -21.46 34.54
N LEU A 140 13.05 -21.34 35.08
CA LEU A 140 12.24 -20.13 34.91
C LEU A 140 12.92 -18.96 35.60
N LEU A 141 12.85 -17.76 35.01
CA LEU A 141 12.96 -16.54 35.82
C LEU A 141 11.82 -16.56 36.85
N ASN A 142 12.13 -16.48 38.15
CA ASN A 142 11.25 -16.96 39.22
C ASN A 142 11.02 -15.94 40.36
N PRO A 143 9.82 -15.88 40.99
CA PRO A 143 8.50 -16.12 40.42
C PRO A 143 7.97 -14.86 39.71
N VAL A 144 7.30 -15.03 38.57
CA VAL A 144 6.69 -13.94 37.81
C VAL A 144 5.21 -13.78 38.16
N VAL A 145 4.76 -12.55 38.38
CA VAL A 145 3.36 -12.22 38.74
C VAL A 145 2.71 -11.40 37.63
N TYR A 146 1.40 -11.54 37.42
CA TYR A 146 0.64 -10.62 36.58
C TYR A 146 0.14 -9.42 37.41
N SER A 147 0.48 -8.21 36.96
CA SER A 147 0.23 -6.95 37.71
C SER A 147 -0.82 -6.04 37.06
N GLY A 148 -1.53 -6.50 36.03
CA GLY A 148 -2.46 -5.65 35.29
C GLY A 148 -1.75 -4.69 34.35
N SER A 149 -2.12 -3.41 34.34
CA SER A 149 -1.61 -2.42 33.37
C SER A 149 -0.40 -1.60 33.82
N LEU A 150 0.02 -1.73 35.08
CA LEU A 150 1.15 -1.01 35.66
C LEU A 150 2.00 -1.97 36.52
N PRO A 151 3.34 -1.91 36.42
CA PRO A 151 4.21 -2.65 37.33
C PRO A 151 4.04 -2.16 38.78
N THR A 152 4.09 -3.09 39.74
CA THR A 152 4.05 -2.78 41.17
C THR A 152 5.43 -2.55 41.78
N GLY A 153 6.49 -2.89 41.03
CA GLY A 153 7.88 -2.77 41.47
C GLY A 153 8.30 -3.86 42.45
N SER A 154 7.60 -5.00 42.48
CA SER A 154 7.86 -6.13 43.36
C SER A 154 8.41 -7.33 42.58
N GLY A 155 9.70 -7.29 42.24
CA GLY A 155 10.37 -8.40 41.57
C GLY A 155 10.08 -8.44 40.06
N SER A 156 9.85 -9.64 39.52
CA SER A 156 9.56 -9.83 38.09
C SER A 156 8.07 -9.92 37.83
N GLU A 157 7.59 -9.18 36.83
CA GLU A 157 6.17 -8.97 36.61
C GLU A 157 5.81 -8.89 35.13
N TRP A 158 4.62 -9.41 34.79
CA TRP A 158 3.97 -9.23 33.50
C TRP A 158 2.89 -8.16 33.61
N THR A 159 2.84 -7.25 32.65
CA THR A 159 1.78 -6.25 32.50
C THR A 159 1.20 -6.26 31.11
N VAL A 160 -0.05 -5.85 30.96
CA VAL A 160 -0.71 -5.66 29.67
C VAL A 160 -1.33 -4.28 29.58
N LYS A 161 -1.10 -3.59 28.47
CA LYS A 161 -1.66 -2.28 28.20
C LYS A 161 -1.92 -2.11 26.71
N GLY A 162 -3.20 -1.98 26.36
CA GLY A 162 -3.65 -1.93 24.97
C GLY A 162 -3.18 -3.15 24.19
N ARG A 163 -2.21 -2.93 23.31
CA ARG A 163 -1.62 -3.94 22.42
C ARG A 163 -0.32 -4.54 22.93
N SER A 164 0.20 -4.05 24.05
CA SER A 164 1.53 -4.39 24.52
C SER A 164 1.45 -5.28 25.75
N VAL A 165 2.19 -6.39 25.71
CA VAL A 165 2.46 -7.23 26.87
C VAL A 165 3.92 -7.05 27.24
N SER A 166 4.19 -6.71 28.50
CA SER A 166 5.55 -6.39 28.96
C SER A 166 5.97 -7.29 30.10
N PHE A 167 7.20 -7.77 30.03
CA PHE A 167 7.90 -8.42 31.13
C PHE A 167 8.94 -7.46 31.70
N THR A 168 8.79 -7.12 32.98
CA THR A 168 9.77 -6.36 33.76
C THR A 168 10.43 -7.31 34.75
N HIS A 169 11.69 -7.09 35.08
CA HIS A 169 12.41 -7.93 36.02
C HIS A 169 13.32 -7.16 36.97
N GLN A 170 13.42 -7.66 38.20
CA GLN A 170 14.37 -7.20 39.21
C GLN A 170 14.93 -8.40 39.95
N ASN A 171 16.19 -8.34 40.36
CA ASN A 171 16.76 -9.38 41.21
C ASN A 171 16.25 -9.20 42.66
N PRO A 172 15.43 -10.14 43.18
CA PRO A 172 14.86 -10.03 44.52
C PRO A 172 15.93 -10.16 45.63
N ASP A 173 17.11 -10.70 45.30
CA ASP A 173 18.25 -10.86 46.20
C ASP A 173 19.27 -9.69 46.09
N ALA A 174 18.95 -8.64 45.32
CA ALA A 174 19.81 -7.45 45.22
C ALA A 174 19.97 -6.79 46.60
N ASP A 175 21.18 -6.86 47.17
CA ASP A 175 21.47 -6.17 48.41
C ASP A 175 21.64 -4.66 48.18
N THR A 176 21.26 -3.84 49.16
CA THR A 176 21.46 -2.38 49.14
C THR A 176 22.94 -1.99 49.40
N ALA A 177 23.86 -2.96 49.38
CA ALA A 177 25.26 -2.86 49.79
C ALA A 177 26.25 -3.28 48.67
N GLY A 178 25.87 -3.12 47.40
CA GLY A 178 26.79 -2.84 46.29
C GLY A 178 27.62 -4.00 45.72
N GLN A 179 27.17 -5.26 45.84
CA GLN A 179 27.91 -6.41 45.29
C GLN A 179 27.05 -7.55 44.68
N VAL A 180 25.81 -7.31 44.21
CA VAL A 180 25.03 -8.34 43.47
C VAL A 180 24.23 -7.71 42.31
N ASP A 181 24.17 -8.40 41.16
CA ASP A 181 23.52 -7.95 39.92
C ASP A 181 22.06 -7.51 40.17
N GLU A 182 21.74 -6.22 39.96
CA GLU A 182 20.39 -5.62 40.19
C GLU A 182 19.28 -6.29 39.34
N TYR A 183 19.68 -6.97 38.26
CA TYR A 183 18.80 -7.54 37.25
C TYR A 183 18.97 -9.05 37.12
N LEU A 184 17.91 -9.73 36.65
CA LEU A 184 17.92 -11.18 36.47
C LEU A 184 18.61 -11.62 35.17
N PHE A 185 18.75 -10.73 34.20
CA PHE A 185 19.51 -10.97 32.99
C PHE A 185 21.01 -10.95 33.28
N LYS A 186 21.68 -12.03 32.90
CA LYS A 186 23.12 -12.25 33.10
C LYS A 186 23.88 -11.83 31.85
N PRO A 187 25.14 -11.40 31.97
CA PRO A 187 25.95 -11.06 30.81
C PRO A 187 26.19 -12.23 29.84
N ASN A 188 26.12 -11.97 28.53
CA ASN A 188 26.39 -12.92 27.44
C ASN A 188 25.59 -14.23 27.53
N ASN A 189 24.32 -14.12 27.90
CA ASN A 189 23.47 -15.25 28.20
C ASN A 189 22.30 -15.31 27.21
N TYR A 190 21.84 -16.51 26.89
CA TYR A 190 20.71 -16.74 26.02
C TYR A 190 19.46 -16.98 26.84
N TYR A 191 18.36 -16.37 26.39
CA TYR A 191 17.05 -16.50 26.98
C TYR A 191 16.04 -16.89 25.91
N ARG A 192 14.98 -17.58 26.35
CA ARG A 192 13.87 -17.93 25.50
C ARG A 192 12.56 -17.44 26.10
N LEU A 193 11.92 -16.50 25.41
CA LEU A 193 10.55 -16.11 25.63
C LEU A 193 9.62 -17.12 24.96
N ILE A 194 8.61 -17.59 25.70
CA ILE A 194 7.60 -18.53 25.23
C ILE A 194 6.25 -17.85 25.26
N ILE A 195 5.57 -17.82 24.12
CA ILE A 195 4.30 -17.12 23.90
C ILE A 195 3.27 -18.15 23.45
N PRO A 196 2.24 -18.45 24.25
CA PRO A 196 1.24 -19.45 23.86
C PRO A 196 0.34 -18.92 22.74
N LYS A 197 0.00 -19.79 21.78
CA LYS A 197 -0.90 -19.44 20.66
C LYS A 197 -2.34 -19.18 21.10
N THR A 198 -2.67 -19.46 22.37
CA THR A 198 -4.00 -19.26 22.96
C THR A 198 -4.28 -17.84 23.41
N ILE A 199 -3.28 -16.94 23.40
CA ILE A 199 -3.52 -15.51 23.62
C ILE A 199 -4.47 -15.03 22.52
N SER A 200 -5.46 -14.23 22.91
CA SER A 200 -6.42 -13.65 21.96
C SER A 200 -6.48 -12.14 22.05
N ASP A 201 -7.00 -11.54 20.99
CA ASP A 201 -7.43 -10.15 21.03
C ASP A 201 -8.74 -9.98 21.82
N THR A 202 -9.18 -8.74 21.99
CA THR A 202 -10.43 -8.40 22.70
C THR A 202 -11.71 -8.90 22.01
N THR A 203 -11.63 -9.42 20.78
CA THR A 203 -12.74 -10.04 20.06
C THR A 203 -12.79 -11.57 20.24
N GLY A 204 -11.75 -12.15 20.86
CA GLY A 204 -11.57 -13.58 21.04
C GLY A 204 -10.84 -14.28 19.89
N LEU A 205 -10.27 -13.53 18.95
CA LEU A 205 -9.44 -14.09 17.88
C LEU A 205 -8.06 -14.44 18.46
N ALA A 206 -7.70 -15.71 18.41
CA ALA A 206 -6.39 -16.20 18.87
C ALA A 206 -5.26 -15.83 17.90
N ILE A 207 -4.01 -15.82 18.39
CA ILE A 207 -2.85 -15.57 17.53
C ILE A 207 -2.87 -16.57 16.37
N ASP A 208 -2.75 -16.09 15.14
CA ASP A 208 -2.74 -16.94 13.95
C ASP A 208 -1.71 -18.05 14.14
N PRO A 209 -2.10 -19.33 14.02
CA PRO A 209 -1.23 -20.44 14.36
C PRO A 209 -0.15 -20.72 13.31
N ASN A 210 -0.19 -20.07 12.15
CA ASN A 210 0.78 -20.23 11.06
C ASN A 210 1.58 -18.93 10.78
N ASP A 211 1.11 -17.77 11.25
CA ASP A 211 1.69 -16.44 10.97
C ASP A 211 1.93 -15.58 12.22
N GLY A 212 1.88 -16.15 13.43
CA GLY A 212 1.96 -15.36 14.66
C GLY A 212 3.31 -14.68 14.91
N CYS A 213 4.43 -15.28 14.45
CA CYS A 213 5.76 -14.65 14.44
C CYS A 213 6.02 -13.82 13.17
N GLY A 214 5.01 -13.66 12.31
CA GLY A 214 5.16 -13.17 10.95
C GLY A 214 5.73 -14.22 9.98
N SER A 215 5.33 -14.10 8.72
CA SER A 215 5.78 -14.90 7.58
C SER A 215 6.14 -13.97 6.42
N GLY A 216 6.94 -14.47 5.48
CA GLY A 216 7.37 -13.68 4.32
C GLY A 216 8.19 -12.45 4.71
N LEU A 217 7.65 -11.26 4.44
CA LEU A 217 8.35 -9.95 4.50
C LEU A 217 8.51 -9.34 5.90
N ASN A 218 7.73 -9.78 6.88
CA ASN A 218 7.76 -9.20 8.24
C ASN A 218 7.99 -10.28 9.32
N PRO A 219 9.03 -11.12 9.21
CA PRO A 219 9.34 -12.08 10.26
C PRO A 219 9.92 -11.31 11.45
N ILE A 220 9.47 -11.64 12.65
CA ILE A 220 10.07 -11.10 13.87
C ILE A 220 11.42 -11.79 14.09
N PRO A 221 12.56 -11.07 14.05
CA PRO A 221 13.88 -11.68 14.21
C PRO A 221 13.97 -12.46 15.53
N GLY A 222 14.46 -13.70 15.47
CA GLY A 222 14.55 -14.59 16.63
C GLY A 222 13.24 -15.28 17.03
N CYS A 223 12.12 -15.01 16.36
CA CYS A 223 10.81 -15.62 16.63
C CYS A 223 10.61 -16.88 15.77
N THR A 224 10.13 -17.96 16.36
CA THR A 224 9.94 -19.26 15.72
C THR A 224 8.63 -19.92 16.15
N ASP A 225 7.96 -20.62 15.23
CA ASP A 225 6.82 -21.48 15.53
C ASP A 225 7.28 -22.81 16.16
N ALA A 226 6.70 -23.15 17.32
CA ALA A 226 6.93 -24.40 18.04
C ALA A 226 5.63 -25.13 18.41
N GLY A 227 4.74 -25.34 17.44
CA GLY A 227 3.56 -26.20 17.60
C GLY A 227 2.42 -25.47 18.29
N THR A 228 2.35 -25.52 19.63
CA THR A 228 1.30 -24.85 20.43
C THR A 228 1.72 -23.47 20.96
N GLU A 229 2.96 -23.08 20.72
CA GLU A 229 3.58 -21.86 21.21
C GLU A 229 4.48 -21.24 20.13
N TYR A 230 4.74 -19.95 20.28
CA TYR A 230 5.83 -19.24 19.64
C TYR A 230 6.99 -19.09 20.60
N ARG A 231 8.21 -19.07 20.06
CA ARG A 231 9.44 -18.92 20.83
C ARG A 231 10.26 -17.79 20.27
N TRP A 232 10.67 -16.88 21.13
CA TRP A 232 11.57 -15.80 20.78
C TRP A 232 12.87 -15.92 21.57
N ILE A 233 13.98 -16.14 20.87
CA ILE A 233 15.30 -16.31 21.48
C ILE A 233 16.07 -15.01 21.38
N PHE A 234 16.60 -14.55 22.51
CA PHE A 234 17.45 -13.36 22.56
C PHE A 234 18.72 -13.59 23.37
N GLN A 235 19.74 -12.80 23.06
CA GLN A 235 21.04 -12.81 23.72
C GLN A 235 21.30 -11.47 24.41
N THR A 236 21.71 -11.54 25.67
CA THR A 236 22.12 -10.35 26.42
C THR A 236 23.58 -9.98 26.13
N GLY A 237 23.85 -8.68 26.16
CA GLY A 237 25.18 -8.11 26.11
C GLY A 237 25.88 -8.14 27.47
N THR A 238 26.66 -7.10 27.74
CA THR A 238 27.34 -6.90 29.04
C THR A 238 27.01 -5.56 29.70
N THR A 239 26.27 -4.71 29.00
CA THR A 239 26.05 -3.31 29.36
C THR A 239 24.64 -3.07 29.87
N LEU A 240 24.51 -2.00 30.65
CA LEU A 240 23.24 -1.37 30.96
C LEU A 240 23.00 -0.25 29.95
N ASP A 241 21.74 0.03 29.70
CA ASP A 241 21.32 1.24 28.99
C ASP A 241 21.22 2.38 29.99
N ASP A 242 21.95 3.46 29.76
CA ASP A 242 21.90 4.69 30.55
C ASP A 242 21.50 5.91 29.70
N VAL A 243 21.06 5.68 28.46
CA VAL A 243 20.64 6.72 27.52
C VAL A 243 19.15 6.95 27.68
N PRO A 244 18.70 8.17 28.02
CA PRO A 244 17.27 8.45 28.09
C PRO A 244 16.62 8.53 26.70
N PRO A 245 15.33 8.15 26.58
CA PRO A 245 14.60 8.29 25.33
C PRO A 245 14.40 9.76 24.97
N GLU A 246 14.73 10.12 23.72
CA GLU A 246 14.56 11.46 23.15
C GLU A 246 13.50 11.47 22.05
N ILE A 247 12.66 12.51 22.00
CA ILE A 247 11.67 12.67 20.91
C ILE A 247 12.41 13.02 19.62
N THR A 248 12.27 12.17 18.61
CA THR A 248 12.93 12.31 17.29
C THR A 248 12.02 12.98 16.27
N SER A 249 10.72 12.67 16.29
CA SER A 249 9.72 13.27 15.40
C SER A 249 8.31 13.23 16.01
N THR A 250 7.45 14.13 15.54
CA THR A 250 6.05 14.24 16.01
C THR A 250 5.14 14.75 14.91
N TYR A 251 3.87 14.37 14.98
CA TYR A 251 2.76 15.14 14.43
C TYR A 251 1.78 15.50 15.55
N PRO A 252 1.38 16.77 15.69
CA PRO A 252 1.87 17.94 14.96
C PRO A 252 3.35 18.23 15.22
N ILE A 253 3.99 18.99 14.33
CA ILE A 253 5.43 19.27 14.38
C ILE A 253 5.82 19.92 15.71
N SER A 254 6.86 19.40 16.37
CA SER A 254 7.37 19.90 17.66
C SER A 254 8.71 20.63 17.57
N ASN A 255 9.40 20.55 16.43
CA ASN A 255 10.69 21.18 16.23
C ASN A 255 10.51 22.65 15.85
N GLN A 256 10.84 23.58 16.75
CA GLN A 256 10.70 25.02 16.52
C GLN A 256 11.59 25.59 15.40
N LYS A 257 12.57 24.82 14.93
CA LYS A 257 13.43 25.22 13.80
C LYS A 257 12.87 24.78 12.46
N ASP A 258 11.84 23.93 12.47
CA ASP A 258 11.15 23.50 11.28
C ASP A 258 10.40 24.70 10.66
N PRO A 259 10.51 24.96 9.34
CA PRO A 259 9.82 26.07 8.70
C PRO A 259 8.29 25.99 8.84
N ASP A 260 7.74 24.77 9.00
CA ASP A 260 6.31 24.53 9.14
C ASP A 260 5.85 24.53 10.60
N TYR A 261 6.75 24.82 11.54
CA TYR A 261 6.40 25.00 12.94
C TYR A 261 5.88 26.42 13.24
N PRO A 262 4.81 26.56 14.06
CA PRO A 262 3.91 25.50 14.51
C PRO A 262 2.96 25.09 13.40
N ASP A 263 2.50 23.83 13.43
CA ASP A 263 1.46 23.39 12.52
C ASP A 263 0.16 24.15 12.82
N ARG A 264 -0.40 24.81 11.81
CA ARG A 264 -1.60 25.66 11.89
C ARG A 264 -2.79 25.09 11.15
N ASN A 265 -2.64 23.91 10.55
CA ASN A 265 -3.66 23.31 9.71
C ASN A 265 -4.04 21.90 10.18
N VAL A 266 -3.92 21.65 11.49
CA VAL A 266 -4.27 20.36 12.09
C VAL A 266 -5.79 20.15 12.01
N ASN A 267 -6.23 18.98 11.58
CA ASN A 267 -7.66 18.62 11.51
C ASN A 267 -8.33 18.67 12.91
N LEU A 268 -9.66 18.77 12.97
CA LEU A 268 -10.42 18.66 14.23
C LEU A 268 -10.36 17.27 14.87
N LYS A 269 -10.11 16.20 14.09
CA LYS A 269 -9.88 14.84 14.59
C LYS A 269 -8.55 14.27 14.11
N PRO A 270 -7.40 14.83 14.56
CA PRO A 270 -6.10 14.35 14.14
C PRO A 270 -5.74 13.06 14.89
N ILE A 271 -4.94 12.21 14.25
CA ILE A 271 -4.13 11.22 14.94
C ILE A 271 -2.82 11.92 15.31
N ILE A 272 -2.61 12.20 16.59
CA ILE A 272 -1.35 12.79 17.08
C ILE A 272 -0.38 11.64 17.32
N TRP A 273 0.86 11.75 16.84
CA TRP A 273 1.86 10.71 17.06
C TRP A 273 3.19 11.30 17.51
N VAL A 274 3.92 10.52 18.32
CA VAL A 274 5.23 10.88 18.87
C VAL A 274 6.16 9.68 18.70
N ARG A 275 7.37 9.91 18.18
CA ARG A 275 8.42 8.89 18.02
C ARG A 275 9.62 9.26 18.89
N PHE A 276 10.28 8.23 19.42
CA PHE A 276 11.46 8.33 20.26
C PHE A 276 12.71 7.77 19.58
N SER A 277 13.87 8.04 20.15
CA SER A 277 15.18 7.53 19.73
C SER A 277 15.30 6.01 19.86
N GLU A 278 14.41 5.39 20.62
CA GLU A 278 14.48 4.00 21.05
C GLU A 278 13.09 3.47 21.47
N ALA A 279 13.04 2.20 21.87
CA ALA A 279 11.82 1.57 22.36
C ALA A 279 11.42 2.13 23.73
N ILE A 280 10.12 2.42 23.91
CA ILE A 280 9.60 3.00 25.15
C ILE A 280 8.77 2.00 25.95
N ALA A 281 8.77 2.16 27.26
CA ALA A 281 7.98 1.37 28.19
C ALA A 281 6.48 1.67 28.03
N PRO A 282 5.64 0.68 27.65
CA PRO A 282 4.20 0.90 27.48
C PRO A 282 3.50 1.40 28.75
N TRP A 283 3.92 0.94 29.92
CA TRP A 283 3.34 1.38 31.19
C TRP A 283 3.56 2.88 31.46
N SER A 284 4.62 3.50 30.90
CA SER A 284 4.90 4.94 31.05
C SER A 284 4.04 5.84 30.15
N VAL A 285 3.37 5.28 29.13
CA VAL A 285 2.57 6.03 28.14
C VAL A 285 1.11 6.17 28.60
N GLY A 286 0.63 7.37 28.89
CA GLY A 286 -0.73 7.56 29.36
C GLY A 286 -1.14 9.02 29.36
N SER A 287 -2.37 9.29 29.80
CA SER A 287 -2.93 10.64 29.77
C SER A 287 -2.18 11.64 30.67
N GLU A 288 -1.44 11.18 31.68
CA GLU A 288 -0.60 12.03 32.54
C GLU A 288 0.81 12.26 31.95
N SER A 289 1.28 11.40 31.05
CA SER A 289 2.57 11.58 30.38
C SER A 289 2.45 12.28 29.03
N ALA A 290 1.24 12.37 28.46
CA ALA A 290 0.93 13.19 27.29
C ALA A 290 -0.34 14.01 27.55
N ILE A 291 -0.15 15.29 27.86
CA ILE A 291 -1.21 16.23 28.24
C ILE A 291 -1.50 17.18 27.09
N ILE A 292 -2.77 17.29 26.70
CA ILE A 292 -3.25 18.26 25.71
C ILE A 292 -4.06 19.34 26.42
N THR A 293 -3.66 20.60 26.27
CA THR A 293 -4.29 21.75 26.93
C THR A 293 -4.65 22.82 25.93
N LYS A 294 -5.86 23.40 26.04
CA LYS A 294 -6.24 24.57 25.24
C LYS A 294 -5.35 25.76 25.59
N VAL A 295 -5.07 26.61 24.61
CA VAL A 295 -4.31 27.85 24.79
C VAL A 295 -5.17 29.04 24.38
N GLU A 296 -5.36 29.97 25.30
CA GLU A 296 -6.15 31.18 25.12
C GLU A 296 -5.26 32.40 24.85
N GLY A 297 -5.79 33.36 24.07
CA GLY A 297 -5.14 34.67 23.87
C GLY A 297 -3.86 34.64 23.03
N VAL A 298 -3.69 33.64 22.17
CA VAL A 298 -2.60 33.58 21.17
C VAL A 298 -2.94 34.53 20.02
N ASP A 299 -1.98 35.34 19.58
CA ASP A 299 -2.12 36.18 18.40
C ASP A 299 -2.01 35.32 17.13
N PRO A 300 -3.07 35.22 16.29
CA PRO A 300 -3.02 34.45 15.06
C PRO A 300 -1.91 34.88 14.10
N GLY A 301 -1.46 36.14 14.16
CA GLY A 301 -0.35 36.67 13.37
C GLY A 301 1.05 36.37 13.91
N ASN A 302 1.17 35.86 15.15
CA ASN A 302 2.44 35.63 15.81
C ASN A 302 2.50 34.25 16.53
N PRO A 303 3.15 33.24 15.92
CA PRO A 303 3.19 31.87 16.45
C PRO A 303 3.91 31.76 17.80
N ASP A 304 4.80 32.71 18.10
CA ASP A 304 5.60 32.71 19.33
C ASP A 304 4.90 33.41 20.52
N SER A 305 3.65 33.85 20.33
CA SER A 305 2.90 34.49 21.42
C SER A 305 2.62 33.50 22.54
N THR A 306 2.96 33.88 23.78
CA THR A 306 3.05 32.93 24.90
C THR A 306 1.71 32.41 25.40
N GLY A 307 0.57 32.98 24.99
CA GLY A 307 -0.78 32.53 25.35
C GLY A 307 -0.99 32.37 26.87
N THR A 308 -2.17 31.91 27.28
CA THR A 308 -2.43 31.41 28.63
C THR A 308 -3.01 30.00 28.53
N LEU A 309 -2.56 29.07 29.37
CA LEU A 309 -3.13 27.72 29.40
C LEU A 309 -4.56 27.77 29.94
N GLY A 310 -5.48 27.22 29.15
CA GLY A 310 -6.89 27.04 29.48
C GLY A 310 -7.15 25.65 30.06
N GLU A 311 -8.26 25.03 29.64
CA GLU A 311 -8.69 23.72 30.12
C GLU A 311 -7.92 22.57 29.44
N ARG A 312 -7.55 21.56 30.24
CA ARG A 312 -7.01 20.28 29.76
C ARG A 312 -8.12 19.48 29.06
N ILE A 313 -7.83 18.87 27.92
CA ILE A 313 -8.76 17.94 27.28
C ILE A 313 -8.97 16.74 28.21
N ASP A 314 -10.23 16.39 28.48
CA ASP A 314 -10.58 15.26 29.34
C ASP A 314 -9.95 13.96 28.79
N PRO A 315 -9.08 13.28 29.58
CA PRO A 315 -8.46 12.01 29.22
C PRO A 315 -9.41 10.89 28.81
N ASN A 316 -10.69 10.95 29.21
CA ASN A 316 -11.67 9.93 28.85
C ASN A 316 -12.24 10.11 27.43
N ASN A 317 -11.91 11.21 26.75
CA ASN A 317 -12.42 11.52 25.41
C ASN A 317 -11.47 11.08 24.28
N TYR A 318 -10.34 10.46 24.62
CA TYR A 318 -9.35 9.99 23.65
C TYR A 318 -8.63 8.75 24.16
N PHE A 319 -7.97 8.05 23.25
CA PHE A 319 -7.10 6.92 23.57
C PHE A 319 -5.64 7.28 23.33
N ILE A 320 -4.76 6.64 24.08
CA ILE A 320 -3.31 6.76 23.92
C ILE A 320 -2.66 5.38 24.08
N ASP A 321 -1.91 4.97 23.07
CA ASP A 321 -1.23 3.68 23.07
C ASP A 321 0.13 3.75 22.39
N VAL A 322 1.00 2.83 22.79
CA VAL A 322 2.27 2.60 22.10
C VAL A 322 1.99 2.17 20.65
N ASN A 323 2.76 2.71 19.72
CA ASN A 323 2.65 2.34 18.32
C ASN A 323 3.05 0.87 18.11
N PRO A 324 2.61 0.22 17.02
CA PRO A 324 2.93 -1.19 16.79
C PRO A 324 4.44 -1.52 16.80
N GLN A 325 5.30 -0.55 16.46
CA GLN A 325 6.76 -0.70 16.44
C GLN A 325 7.42 -0.56 17.83
N GLY A 326 6.71 -0.08 18.86
CA GLY A 326 7.24 0.05 20.22
C GLY A 326 8.12 1.28 20.50
N ASN A 327 8.42 2.10 19.49
CA ASN A 327 9.32 3.26 19.59
C ASN A 327 8.58 4.61 19.62
N GLY A 328 7.30 4.60 19.99
CA GLY A 328 6.46 5.78 19.99
C GLY A 328 5.08 5.51 20.53
N PHE A 329 4.24 6.54 20.53
CA PHE A 329 2.82 6.42 20.86
C PHE A 329 1.95 7.26 19.94
N GLU A 330 0.67 6.93 19.92
CA GLU A 330 -0.37 7.56 19.13
C GLU A 330 -1.53 7.96 20.04
N ILE A 331 -2.07 9.17 19.83
CA ILE A 331 -3.27 9.68 20.49
C ILE A 331 -4.35 9.84 19.42
N TYR A 332 -5.50 9.22 19.63
CA TYR A 332 -6.56 9.15 18.62
C TYR A 332 -7.97 9.23 19.22
N ASP A 333 -8.98 9.29 18.36
CA ASP A 333 -10.38 9.63 18.66
C ASP A 333 -10.59 11.02 19.29
N LEU A 334 -9.55 11.86 19.31
CA LEU A 334 -9.60 13.25 19.73
C LEU A 334 -10.63 14.06 18.95
N ILE A 335 -11.40 14.90 19.65
CA ILE A 335 -12.29 15.90 19.04
C ILE A 335 -11.90 17.27 19.56
N LEU A 336 -11.34 18.09 18.67
CA LEU A 336 -10.83 19.42 18.97
C LEU A 336 -11.77 20.52 18.45
N GLU A 337 -11.60 21.74 18.95
CA GLU A 337 -12.37 22.91 18.52
C GLU A 337 -11.73 23.58 17.30
N PRO A 338 -12.51 24.24 16.43
CA PRO A 338 -11.97 24.89 15.24
C PRO A 338 -11.19 26.16 15.54
N PHE A 339 -10.10 26.37 14.80
CA PHE A 339 -9.19 27.52 14.92
C PHE A 339 -8.61 27.75 16.32
N GLN A 340 -8.57 26.68 17.13
CA GLN A 340 -8.18 26.71 18.52
C GLN A 340 -6.72 26.30 18.68
N TRP A 341 -5.99 27.03 19.51
CA TRP A 341 -4.63 26.67 19.86
C TRP A 341 -4.62 25.62 20.96
N TYR A 342 -3.73 24.65 20.81
CA TYR A 342 -3.46 23.60 21.78
C TYR A 342 -1.97 23.52 22.07
N GLN A 343 -1.65 23.09 23.28
CA GLN A 343 -0.31 22.74 23.71
C GLN A 343 -0.28 21.27 24.08
N ILE A 344 0.73 20.57 23.58
CA ILE A 344 1.06 19.20 23.99
C ILE A 344 2.27 19.29 24.92
N GLU A 345 2.16 18.64 26.07
CA GLU A 345 3.28 18.38 26.97
C GLU A 345 3.48 16.87 27.07
N VAL A 346 4.66 16.41 26.67
CA VAL A 346 5.09 15.02 26.84
C VAL A 346 6.17 14.95 27.91
N ASN A 347 5.94 14.15 28.95
CA ASN A 347 6.83 14.05 30.10
C ASN A 347 6.78 12.66 30.74
N GLY A 348 7.82 12.28 31.47
CA GLY A 348 7.83 11.05 32.27
C GLY A 348 7.78 9.75 31.45
N ILE A 349 8.01 9.81 30.14
CA ILE A 349 8.20 8.63 29.31
C ILE A 349 9.51 7.96 29.68
N GLN A 350 9.46 6.64 29.83
CA GLN A 350 10.60 5.79 30.16
C GLN A 350 10.93 4.87 28.99
N ASP A 351 12.19 4.52 28.84
CA ASP A 351 12.63 3.41 27.98
C ASP A 351 12.39 2.04 28.67
N LEU A 352 12.90 0.96 28.08
CA LEU A 352 12.75 -0.40 28.62
C LEU A 352 13.72 -0.71 29.76
N CYS A 353 14.70 0.16 30.04
CA CYS A 353 15.63 0.12 31.16
C CYS A 353 15.26 1.10 32.30
N ASN A 354 14.09 1.74 32.21
CA ASN A 354 13.56 2.74 33.14
C ASN A 354 14.31 4.09 33.15
N ASN A 355 15.15 4.40 32.17
CA ASN A 355 15.65 5.77 32.02
C ASN A 355 14.48 6.67 31.61
N SER A 356 14.24 7.70 32.41
CA SER A 356 13.21 8.69 32.11
C SER A 356 13.76 9.74 31.16
N MET A 357 12.96 10.16 30.18
CA MET A 357 13.29 11.27 29.29
C MET A 357 13.81 12.48 30.09
N ALA A 358 14.79 13.21 29.54
CA ALA A 358 15.55 14.23 30.27
C ALA A 358 14.70 15.37 30.87
N GLY A 359 13.49 15.59 30.36
CA GLY A 359 12.52 16.54 30.89
C GLY A 359 11.32 16.70 29.96
N PRO A 360 10.31 17.50 30.34
CA PRO A 360 9.13 17.69 29.52
C PRO A 360 9.47 18.33 28.16
N LYS A 361 8.90 17.78 27.09
CA LYS A 361 8.88 18.39 25.77
C LYS A 361 7.53 19.05 25.54
N ILE A 362 7.54 20.32 25.15
CA ILE A 362 6.35 21.14 24.97
C ILE A 362 6.35 21.74 23.58
N TRP A 363 5.21 21.64 22.89
CA TRP A 363 4.99 22.32 21.61
C TRP A 363 3.53 22.68 21.44
N ARG A 364 3.25 23.50 20.43
CA ARG A 364 1.90 24.02 20.14
C ARG A 364 1.51 23.79 18.70
N PHE A 365 0.21 23.71 18.48
CA PHE A 365 -0.40 23.65 17.17
C PHE A 365 -1.75 24.37 17.19
N GLN A 366 -2.23 24.73 16.01
CA GLN A 366 -3.56 25.28 15.82
C GLN A 366 -4.37 24.35 14.92
N THR A 367 -5.62 24.14 15.30
CA THR A 367 -6.58 23.40 14.47
C THR A 367 -7.14 24.28 13.34
N ASN A 368 -7.61 23.65 12.27
CA ASN A 368 -8.41 24.28 11.23
C ASN A 368 -9.91 24.07 11.47
N ASP A 369 -10.76 24.30 10.46
CA ASP A 369 -12.21 24.06 10.49
C ASP A 369 -12.64 22.76 9.79
N THR A 370 -11.69 21.90 9.44
CA THR A 370 -11.98 20.64 8.74
C THR A 370 -12.48 19.61 9.74
N ALA A 371 -13.78 19.43 9.83
CA ALA A 371 -14.41 18.34 10.58
C ALA A 371 -14.38 17.02 9.75
N PRO A 372 -14.34 15.85 10.41
CA PRO A 372 -14.59 14.56 9.77
C PRO A 372 -15.83 14.59 8.87
N GLY A 373 -15.67 14.11 7.65
CA GLY A 373 -16.67 14.28 6.63
C GLY A 373 -16.33 13.55 5.34
N VAL A 374 -17.31 13.49 4.47
CA VAL A 374 -17.13 13.05 3.09
C VAL A 374 -16.74 14.27 2.26
N LYS A 375 -15.55 14.21 1.67
CA LYS A 375 -15.01 15.24 0.78
C LYS A 375 -15.70 15.20 -0.57
N THR A 376 -15.75 14.01 -1.18
CA THR A 376 -16.29 13.79 -2.52
C THR A 376 -16.89 12.38 -2.62
N ILE A 377 -17.95 12.26 -3.41
CA ILE A 377 -18.44 10.98 -3.94
C ILE A 377 -18.45 11.02 -5.46
N TYR A 378 -18.23 9.86 -6.07
CA TYR A 378 -18.24 9.71 -7.51
C TYR A 378 -18.91 8.38 -7.92
N PRO A 379 -19.91 8.38 -8.82
CA PRO A 379 -20.50 9.56 -9.45
C PRO A 379 -21.20 10.46 -8.44
N ARG A 380 -21.35 11.75 -8.76
CA ARG A 380 -22.12 12.67 -7.89
C ARG A 380 -23.54 12.14 -7.69
N ASN A 381 -24.13 12.47 -6.54
CA ASN A 381 -25.50 12.07 -6.29
C ASN A 381 -26.47 12.60 -7.38
N GLY A 382 -27.38 11.74 -7.85
CA GLY A 382 -28.34 12.03 -8.90
C GLY A 382 -27.75 12.05 -10.30
N TYR A 383 -26.54 11.55 -10.51
CA TYR A 383 -25.94 11.54 -11.85
C TYR A 383 -26.67 10.56 -12.78
N GLU A 384 -27.16 11.02 -13.94
CA GLU A 384 -28.08 10.23 -14.78
C GLU A 384 -27.42 9.54 -15.99
N ASN A 385 -26.16 9.86 -16.29
CA ASN A 385 -25.49 9.49 -17.55
C ASN A 385 -24.23 8.65 -17.32
N ALA A 386 -24.13 7.90 -16.23
CA ALA A 386 -22.92 7.15 -15.92
C ALA A 386 -22.66 6.04 -16.97
N CYS A 387 -21.40 5.81 -17.32
CA CYS A 387 -21.04 4.72 -18.22
C CYS A 387 -21.01 3.36 -17.49
N PRO A 388 -21.12 2.23 -18.21
CA PRO A 388 -21.05 0.90 -17.58
C PRO A 388 -19.73 0.65 -16.81
N ASP A 389 -18.63 1.25 -17.27
CA ASP A 389 -17.31 1.16 -16.67
C ASP A 389 -17.04 2.23 -15.61
N THR A 390 -18.03 3.08 -15.28
CA THR A 390 -17.86 4.21 -14.36
C THR A 390 -17.29 3.73 -13.03
N SER A 391 -16.27 4.43 -12.53
CA SER A 391 -15.80 4.21 -11.17
C SER A 391 -16.86 4.58 -10.14
N VAL A 392 -16.85 3.91 -8.99
CA VAL A 392 -17.75 4.22 -7.87
C VAL A 392 -16.90 4.32 -6.61
N PHE A 393 -16.66 5.53 -6.12
CA PHE A 393 -15.77 5.77 -4.99
C PHE A 393 -16.23 6.91 -4.09
N ILE A 394 -15.70 6.91 -2.87
CA ILE A 394 -15.88 7.92 -1.85
C ILE A 394 -14.51 8.39 -1.36
N VAL A 395 -14.38 9.69 -1.13
CA VAL A 395 -13.20 10.32 -0.53
C VAL A 395 -13.64 11.00 0.76
N PHE A 396 -13.00 10.64 1.87
CA PHE A 396 -13.16 11.30 3.17
C PHE A 396 -12.18 12.47 3.28
N ASN A 397 -12.52 13.49 4.08
CA ASN A 397 -11.61 14.59 4.40
C ASN A 397 -10.77 14.32 5.67
N THR A 398 -10.93 13.12 6.25
CA THR A 398 -10.26 12.63 7.44
C THR A 398 -9.73 11.24 7.16
N SER A 399 -8.61 10.87 7.79
CA SER A 399 -8.11 9.50 7.71
C SER A 399 -9.13 8.53 8.32
N MET A 400 -9.37 7.42 7.64
CA MET A 400 -10.18 6.31 8.10
C MET A 400 -9.34 5.14 8.61
N TYR A 401 -8.03 5.36 8.78
CA TYR A 401 -7.16 4.45 9.52
C TYR A 401 -7.66 4.32 10.95
N ASN A 402 -7.84 3.10 11.42
CA ASN A 402 -8.19 2.84 12.81
C ASN A 402 -6.92 2.48 13.59
N PRO A 403 -6.38 3.38 14.44
CA PRO A 403 -5.18 3.09 15.20
C PRO A 403 -5.34 1.93 16.17
N ALA A 404 -6.56 1.60 16.62
CA ALA A 404 -6.79 0.45 17.51
C ALA A 404 -6.62 -0.91 16.83
N ASN A 405 -6.84 -0.96 15.50
CA ASN A 405 -6.68 -2.16 14.68
C ASN A 405 -5.46 -2.11 13.75
N GLY A 406 -4.89 -0.93 13.53
CA GLY A 406 -3.69 -0.75 12.72
C GLY A 406 -3.98 -0.97 11.23
N SER A 407 -5.19 -0.67 10.78
CA SER A 407 -5.69 -1.04 9.46
C SER A 407 -6.64 0.02 8.89
N CYS A 408 -6.72 0.07 7.56
CA CYS A 408 -7.72 0.82 6.80
C CYS A 408 -8.66 -0.08 6.01
N ALA A 409 -8.47 -1.39 6.11
CA ALA A 409 -9.20 -2.39 5.33
C ALA A 409 -10.69 -2.40 5.67
N VAL A 410 -11.51 -2.71 4.67
CA VAL A 410 -12.97 -2.77 4.81
C VAL A 410 -13.38 -4.14 5.34
N LEU A 411 -13.36 -4.28 6.67
CA LEU A 411 -13.64 -5.54 7.36
C LEU A 411 -14.64 -5.30 8.49
N SER A 412 -15.53 -6.27 8.72
CA SER A 412 -16.62 -6.12 9.70
C SER A 412 -16.12 -6.12 11.15
N GLN A 413 -14.94 -6.69 11.40
CA GLN A 413 -14.20 -6.72 12.67
C GLN A 413 -12.70 -6.68 12.33
N GLY A 414 -11.85 -5.98 13.10
CA GLY A 414 -10.40 -5.93 12.83
C GLY A 414 -9.92 -4.97 11.71
N GLY A 415 -10.84 -4.38 10.93
CA GLY A 415 -10.51 -3.42 9.87
C GLY A 415 -10.34 -1.97 10.30
N GLY A 416 -10.32 -1.07 9.30
CA GLY A 416 -10.34 0.38 9.49
C GLY A 416 -11.69 0.91 9.97
N TYR A 417 -11.82 2.24 10.02
CA TYR A 417 -13.09 2.85 10.41
C TYR A 417 -14.19 2.63 9.38
N VAL A 418 -13.86 2.34 8.11
CA VAL A 418 -14.85 1.91 7.11
C VAL A 418 -15.11 0.41 7.28
N THR A 419 -16.33 0.05 7.66
CA THR A 419 -16.70 -1.33 8.02
C THR A 419 -17.40 -2.09 6.90
N GLY A 420 -17.85 -1.39 5.85
CA GLY A 420 -18.50 -2.01 4.70
C GLY A 420 -19.08 -1.01 3.72
N GLY A 421 -19.51 -1.52 2.58
CA GLY A 421 -20.26 -0.76 1.60
C GLY A 421 -21.21 -1.64 0.81
N SER A 422 -22.24 -1.02 0.22
CA SER A 422 -23.21 -1.70 -0.64
C SER A 422 -23.44 -0.89 -1.91
N LEU A 423 -23.53 -1.61 -3.02
CA LEU A 423 -23.90 -1.08 -4.33
C LEU A 423 -25.13 -1.88 -4.79
N SER A 424 -26.29 -1.22 -4.85
CA SER A 424 -27.60 -1.87 -5.04
C SER A 424 -28.27 -1.37 -6.32
N PRO A 425 -28.71 -2.23 -7.26
CA PRO A 425 -28.69 -3.69 -7.21
C PRO A 425 -27.27 -4.26 -7.17
N PHE A 426 -27.10 -5.43 -6.55
CA PHE A 426 -25.78 -6.04 -6.41
C PHE A 426 -25.09 -6.28 -7.76
N VAL A 427 -23.81 -5.95 -7.80
CA VAL A 427 -22.83 -6.35 -8.81
C VAL A 427 -21.59 -6.84 -8.09
N SER A 428 -20.74 -7.64 -8.74
CA SER A 428 -19.50 -8.18 -8.16
C SER A 428 -18.40 -7.11 -8.02
N ARG A 429 -18.73 -5.94 -7.48
CA ARG A 429 -17.80 -4.90 -7.06
C ARG A 429 -17.87 -4.75 -5.55
N ASN A 430 -16.73 -4.84 -4.89
CA ASN A 430 -16.60 -4.74 -3.44
C ASN A 430 -15.85 -3.46 -3.06
N LEU A 431 -16.31 -2.78 -2.01
CA LEU A 431 -15.65 -1.59 -1.49
C LEU A 431 -14.27 -1.96 -0.91
N ARG A 432 -13.23 -1.25 -1.32
CA ARG A 432 -11.84 -1.44 -0.86
C ARG A 432 -11.16 -0.08 -0.69
N VAL A 433 -10.23 0.02 0.26
CA VAL A 433 -9.29 1.15 0.34
C VAL A 433 -8.37 1.12 -0.88
N VAL A 434 -8.05 2.29 -1.44
CA VAL A 434 -7.11 2.41 -2.57
C VAL A 434 -5.90 3.30 -2.27
N ASP A 435 -5.92 4.01 -1.15
CA ASP A 435 -4.82 4.83 -0.62
C ASP A 435 -4.42 4.33 0.78
N ASP A 436 -4.11 3.04 0.88
CA ASP A 436 -3.79 2.40 2.16
C ASP A 436 -2.56 3.03 2.84
N TYR A 437 -2.52 2.96 4.16
CA TYR A 437 -1.43 3.51 4.96
C TYR A 437 -0.22 2.57 4.92
N PRO A 438 0.94 3.01 4.38
CA PRO A 438 2.12 2.14 4.23
C PRO A 438 2.84 1.85 5.56
N GLY A 439 2.41 2.45 6.66
CA GLY A 439 3.10 2.39 7.94
C GLY A 439 4.12 3.52 8.13
N ALA A 440 4.74 3.54 9.31
CA ALA A 440 5.74 4.56 9.64
C ALA A 440 6.96 4.45 8.69
N PRO A 441 7.60 5.58 8.32
CA PRO A 441 7.48 6.91 8.94
C PRO A 441 6.40 7.81 8.34
N ALA A 442 5.55 7.30 7.43
CA ALA A 442 4.50 8.10 6.82
C ALA A 442 3.48 8.59 7.87
N ASP A 443 2.84 9.75 7.61
CA ASP A 443 1.82 10.28 8.52
C ASP A 443 0.47 9.59 8.26
N PRO A 444 -0.13 8.88 9.22
CA PRO A 444 -1.42 8.23 9.03
C PRO A 444 -2.57 9.21 8.70
N ASN A 445 -2.44 10.50 9.02
CA ASN A 445 -3.43 11.52 8.67
C ASN A 445 -3.51 11.79 7.16
N ASP A 446 -2.52 11.37 6.38
CA ASP A 446 -2.47 11.60 4.93
C ASP A 446 -3.10 10.49 4.10
N PHE A 447 -3.24 9.30 4.66
CA PHE A 447 -3.71 8.08 3.99
C PHE A 447 -5.14 7.70 4.39
N CYS A 448 -5.65 6.65 3.76
CA CYS A 448 -6.91 5.99 4.09
C CYS A 448 -8.11 6.91 3.99
N LYS A 449 -8.14 7.74 2.94
CA LYS A 449 -9.22 8.66 2.66
C LYS A 449 -10.08 8.16 1.51
N THR A 450 -9.59 7.25 0.67
CA THR A 450 -10.21 6.90 -0.60
C THR A 450 -10.62 5.43 -0.63
N TYR A 451 -11.91 5.21 -0.87
CA TYR A 451 -12.48 3.87 -0.96
C TYR A 451 -13.27 3.70 -2.26
N GLU A 452 -12.99 2.65 -3.01
CA GLU A 452 -13.57 2.39 -4.33
C GLU A 452 -14.20 0.99 -4.41
N PHE A 453 -15.33 0.87 -5.12
CA PHE A 453 -15.95 -0.40 -5.45
C PHE A 453 -15.23 -1.03 -6.65
N LEU A 454 -14.45 -2.07 -6.38
CA LEU A 454 -13.57 -2.75 -7.35
C LEU A 454 -13.97 -4.22 -7.60
N PRO A 455 -13.60 -4.80 -8.76
CA PRO A 455 -12.88 -4.16 -9.86
C PRO A 455 -13.81 -3.41 -10.82
N THR A 456 -13.31 -2.33 -11.42
CA THR A 456 -14.06 -1.55 -12.44
C THR A 456 -14.23 -2.31 -13.76
N SER A 457 -13.44 -3.35 -14.01
CA SER A 457 -13.58 -4.26 -15.16
C SER A 457 -14.91 -5.02 -15.17
N VAL A 458 -15.58 -5.15 -14.03
CA VAL A 458 -16.96 -5.65 -13.95
C VAL A 458 -17.91 -4.50 -14.27
N ASN A 459 -18.46 -4.46 -15.48
CA ASN A 459 -19.39 -3.40 -15.87
C ASN A 459 -20.68 -3.40 -15.05
N LEU A 460 -21.22 -2.19 -14.83
CA LEU A 460 -22.54 -1.97 -14.27
C LEU A 460 -23.63 -2.20 -15.33
N ASN A 461 -24.84 -2.53 -14.87
CA ASN A 461 -25.95 -2.86 -15.74
C ASN A 461 -26.56 -1.59 -16.36
N VAL A 462 -26.59 -1.53 -17.70
CA VAL A 462 -27.22 -0.45 -18.46
C VAL A 462 -28.69 -0.30 -18.10
N GLY A 463 -29.17 0.95 -17.98
CA GLY A 463 -30.57 1.28 -17.64
C GLY A 463 -30.91 1.09 -16.17
N THR A 464 -29.91 0.84 -15.31
CA THR A 464 -30.09 0.62 -13.88
C THR A 464 -29.73 1.87 -13.09
N THR A 465 -30.58 2.24 -12.13
CA THR A 465 -30.22 3.19 -11.09
C THR A 465 -29.64 2.44 -9.91
N TYR A 466 -28.40 2.78 -9.55
CA TYR A 466 -27.72 2.25 -8.40
C TYR A 466 -27.90 3.17 -7.19
N SER A 467 -28.11 2.58 -6.02
CA SER A 467 -28.01 3.22 -4.71
C SER A 467 -26.75 2.72 -4.01
N VAL A 468 -26.01 3.62 -3.37
CA VAL A 468 -24.73 3.32 -2.73
C VAL A 468 -24.79 3.70 -1.26
N GLY A 469 -24.23 2.84 -0.40
CA GLY A 469 -24.05 3.10 1.02
C GLY A 469 -22.66 2.69 1.49
N VAL A 470 -22.09 3.45 2.41
CA VAL A 470 -20.79 3.22 3.04
C VAL A 470 -20.95 3.35 4.55
N ASN A 471 -20.65 2.27 5.26
CA ASN A 471 -20.78 2.18 6.71
C ASN A 471 -19.43 2.44 7.37
N THR A 472 -19.45 3.16 8.48
CA THR A 472 -18.28 3.47 9.29
C THR A 472 -18.57 3.38 10.79
N ASN A 473 -17.50 3.18 11.55
CA ASN A 473 -17.49 3.27 13.01
C ASN A 473 -16.73 4.50 13.52
N LEU A 474 -16.37 5.44 12.64
CA LEU A 474 -15.73 6.68 13.05
C LEU A 474 -16.74 7.56 13.78
N VAL A 475 -16.57 7.73 15.09
CA VAL A 475 -17.37 8.67 15.89
C VAL A 475 -16.97 10.10 15.52
N ILE A 476 -17.91 10.99 15.23
CA ILE A 476 -17.62 12.37 14.78
C ILE A 476 -17.96 13.45 15.82
N ASN A 477 -18.64 13.10 16.89
CA ASN A 477 -18.99 14.02 17.97
C ASN A 477 -19.16 13.32 19.31
N GLN A 478 -19.31 14.12 20.38
CA GLN A 478 -19.48 13.63 21.75
C GLN A 478 -20.80 12.86 21.96
N GLN A 479 -21.76 12.96 21.04
CA GLN A 479 -23.02 12.22 21.09
C GLN A 479 -22.86 10.77 20.60
N GLY A 480 -21.69 10.41 20.05
CA GLY A 480 -21.44 9.07 19.53
C GLY A 480 -21.99 8.85 18.12
N GLU A 481 -22.27 9.93 17.36
CA GLU A 481 -22.71 9.78 15.97
C GLU A 481 -21.56 9.28 15.09
N HIS A 482 -21.86 8.38 14.16
CA HIS A 482 -20.87 7.79 13.24
C HIS A 482 -20.90 8.48 11.87
N LEU A 483 -19.76 8.54 11.19
CA LEU A 483 -19.62 9.06 9.82
C LEU A 483 -20.15 8.08 8.75
N ASN A 484 -21.42 7.66 8.85
CA ASN A 484 -22.02 6.83 7.80
C ASN A 484 -22.41 7.68 6.60
N TYR A 485 -22.22 7.15 5.39
CA TYR A 485 -22.65 7.80 4.17
C TYR A 485 -23.59 6.88 3.39
N GLY A 486 -24.89 7.04 3.63
CA GLY A 486 -25.93 6.07 3.27
C GLY A 486 -26.33 5.24 4.48
N ASP A 487 -27.52 5.56 5.00
CA ASP A 487 -28.37 4.93 6.02
C ASP A 487 -27.79 4.13 7.21
N VAL A 488 -28.31 4.43 8.41
CA VAL A 488 -28.20 3.68 9.68
C VAL A 488 -29.63 3.32 10.15
N PRO A 489 -29.98 2.14 10.74
CA PRO A 489 -29.44 0.75 10.69
C PRO A 489 -30.56 -0.36 10.48
N PRO A 490 -30.31 -1.69 10.57
CA PRO A 490 -29.40 -2.62 9.87
C PRO A 490 -30.12 -3.66 8.96
N ALA A 491 -29.33 -4.39 8.15
CA ALA A 491 -29.57 -5.74 7.58
C ALA A 491 -30.94 -6.02 6.91
N ASN A 492 -31.03 -5.76 5.59
CA ASN A 492 -31.57 -6.67 4.55
C ASN A 492 -32.17 -5.96 3.32
N GLU A 493 -32.30 -4.63 3.27
CA GLU A 493 -32.82 -3.95 2.07
C GLU A 493 -32.27 -2.50 1.92
N PRO A 494 -31.14 -2.29 1.22
CA PRO A 494 -30.60 -0.95 0.93
C PRO A 494 -31.42 -0.32 -0.21
N SER A 495 -32.43 0.48 0.14
CA SER A 495 -33.29 1.13 -0.86
C SER A 495 -33.33 2.66 -0.81
N GLN A 496 -32.68 3.35 0.14
CA GLN A 496 -32.89 4.80 0.33
C GLN A 496 -31.67 5.64 0.78
N GLY A 497 -30.44 5.15 0.65
CA GLY A 497 -29.25 5.99 0.86
C GLY A 497 -29.26 7.20 -0.10
N PRO A 498 -28.78 8.40 0.30
CA PRO A 498 -28.92 9.59 -0.52
C PRO A 498 -28.09 9.50 -1.79
N TRP A 499 -27.07 8.64 -1.87
CA TRP A 499 -26.19 8.52 -3.03
C TRP A 499 -26.74 7.54 -4.06
N HIS A 500 -27.23 8.07 -5.18
CA HIS A 500 -27.69 7.29 -6.31
C HIS A 500 -27.21 7.83 -7.65
N PHE A 501 -27.09 6.96 -8.65
CA PHE A 501 -26.75 7.35 -10.04
C PHE A 501 -27.34 6.33 -11.04
N THR A 502 -27.55 6.74 -12.29
CA THR A 502 -28.12 5.91 -13.36
C THR A 502 -27.09 5.63 -14.43
N VAL A 503 -27.03 4.37 -14.87
CA VAL A 503 -26.13 3.89 -15.91
C VAL A 503 -26.83 3.92 -17.27
N LYS A 504 -26.16 4.45 -18.29
CA LYS A 504 -26.63 4.53 -19.68
C LYS A 504 -25.83 3.62 -20.62
N SER A 505 -26.31 3.44 -21.85
CA SER A 505 -25.53 2.74 -22.87
C SER A 505 -24.33 3.59 -23.31
N ALA A 506 -23.35 2.97 -23.96
CA ALA A 506 -22.12 3.64 -24.39
C ALA A 506 -22.38 4.87 -25.28
N GLU A 507 -23.48 4.90 -26.03
CA GLU A 507 -23.86 6.00 -26.91
C GLU A 507 -24.56 7.17 -26.21
N GLU A 508 -24.99 6.97 -24.96
CA GLU A 508 -25.77 7.95 -24.17
C GLU A 508 -25.11 8.27 -22.82
N CYS A 509 -23.91 7.72 -22.55
CA CYS A 509 -23.21 7.88 -21.30
C CYS A 509 -22.00 8.82 -21.43
N ALA A 510 -21.62 9.41 -20.31
CA ALA A 510 -20.35 10.06 -20.11
C ALA A 510 -19.96 9.95 -18.65
N ASN A 511 -18.69 9.68 -18.37
CA ASN A 511 -18.16 9.75 -17.02
C ASN A 511 -17.76 11.21 -16.76
N ALA A 512 -18.41 11.90 -15.81
CA ALA A 512 -18.05 13.29 -15.53
C ALA A 512 -16.59 13.38 -15.03
N PRO A 513 -15.84 14.44 -15.39
CA PRO A 513 -14.49 14.63 -14.86
C PRO A 513 -14.52 14.71 -13.34
N VAL A 514 -13.48 14.23 -12.66
CA VAL A 514 -13.39 14.29 -11.19
C VAL A 514 -11.96 14.58 -10.75
N ILE A 515 -11.80 15.57 -9.88
CA ILE A 515 -10.52 15.93 -9.25
C ILE A 515 -10.40 15.15 -7.94
N THR A 516 -9.38 14.31 -7.84
CA THR A 516 -9.09 13.53 -6.63
C THR A 516 -8.05 14.24 -5.75
N GLN A 517 -7.08 14.91 -6.36
CA GLN A 517 -6.00 15.61 -5.66
C GLN A 517 -5.45 16.78 -6.50
N ILE A 518 -4.88 17.77 -5.82
CA ILE A 518 -4.02 18.79 -6.43
C ILE A 518 -2.68 18.76 -5.69
N SER A 519 -1.56 18.86 -6.42
CA SER A 519 -0.21 18.89 -5.84
C SER A 519 0.66 19.96 -6.51
N PRO A 520 1.25 20.90 -5.74
CA PRO A 520 0.90 21.21 -4.34
C PRO A 520 -0.54 21.72 -4.23
N ASP A 521 -1.18 21.57 -3.07
CA ASP A 521 -2.55 22.05 -2.80
C ASP A 521 -2.61 23.49 -2.25
N HIS A 522 -1.45 24.13 -2.14
CA HIS A 522 -1.27 25.52 -1.75
C HIS A 522 -0.04 26.12 -2.46
N GLY A 523 0.09 27.44 -2.41
CA GLY A 523 1.24 28.15 -2.96
C GLY A 523 0.92 29.59 -3.37
N THR A 524 1.89 30.26 -3.99
CA THR A 524 1.78 31.70 -4.32
C THR A 524 1.29 31.95 -5.76
N ASP A 525 1.27 33.20 -6.21
CA ASP A 525 1.03 33.50 -7.63
C ASP A 525 2.12 32.84 -8.49
N GLY A 526 1.78 32.30 -9.66
CA GLY A 526 2.76 31.65 -10.56
C GLY A 526 3.15 30.21 -10.19
N GLU A 527 2.57 29.67 -9.10
CA GLU A 527 2.80 28.30 -8.62
C GLU A 527 2.47 27.28 -9.71
N CYS A 528 3.35 26.31 -9.91
CA CYS A 528 3.08 25.18 -10.80
C CYS A 528 2.27 24.14 -10.03
N ILE A 529 1.19 23.63 -10.61
CA ILE A 529 0.35 22.61 -9.98
C ILE A 529 0.07 21.46 -10.95
N THR A 530 -0.10 20.27 -10.39
CA THR A 530 -0.71 19.12 -11.07
C THR A 530 -2.06 18.84 -10.43
N VAL A 531 -3.10 18.84 -11.24
CA VAL A 531 -4.45 18.40 -10.86
C VAL A 531 -4.57 16.94 -11.26
N PHE A 532 -4.69 16.04 -10.28
CA PHE A 532 -4.90 14.60 -10.49
C PHE A 532 -6.39 14.27 -10.46
N GLY A 533 -6.79 13.34 -11.32
CA GLY A 533 -8.19 12.96 -11.43
C GLY A 533 -8.44 11.85 -12.43
N ARG A 534 -9.67 11.79 -12.93
CA ARG A 534 -10.11 10.84 -13.96
C ARG A 534 -11.07 11.54 -14.94
N TYR A 535 -11.11 11.03 -16.16
CA TYR A 535 -12.06 11.47 -17.20
C TYR A 535 -11.85 12.92 -17.63
N PHE A 536 -10.60 13.39 -17.59
CA PHE A 536 -10.25 14.73 -18.08
C PHE A 536 -10.09 14.78 -19.61
N ASP A 537 -9.80 13.65 -20.25
CA ASP A 537 -9.51 13.54 -21.68
C ASP A 537 -10.09 12.21 -22.21
N PRO A 538 -11.43 12.10 -22.27
CA PRO A 538 -12.10 10.85 -22.64
C PRO A 538 -11.87 10.44 -24.11
N ASP A 539 -11.40 11.34 -24.96
CA ASP A 539 -11.15 11.11 -26.39
C ASP A 539 -9.66 11.08 -26.76
N ASP A 540 -8.76 11.10 -25.77
CA ASP A 540 -7.31 10.95 -25.88
C ASP A 540 -6.68 11.92 -26.89
N ASN A 541 -7.14 13.17 -26.87
CA ASN A 541 -6.69 14.22 -27.77
C ASN A 541 -6.03 15.42 -27.05
N GLY A 542 -5.83 15.31 -25.74
CA GLY A 542 -5.34 16.37 -24.87
C GLY A 542 -6.47 17.34 -24.49
N GLN A 543 -6.17 18.64 -24.53
CA GLN A 543 -7.19 19.65 -24.26
C GLN A 543 -8.04 19.88 -25.53
N GLY A 544 -9.25 19.34 -25.54
CA GLY A 544 -10.23 19.50 -26.60
C GLY A 544 -10.80 20.91 -26.71
N THR A 545 -11.52 21.18 -27.81
CA THR A 545 -12.21 22.46 -27.99
C THR A 545 -13.45 22.51 -27.09
N GLY A 546 -13.42 23.35 -26.06
CA GLY A 546 -14.49 23.44 -25.05
C GLY A 546 -14.04 23.02 -23.66
N ASP A 547 -12.94 22.26 -23.59
CA ASP A 547 -12.33 21.83 -22.33
C ASP A 547 -11.63 23.00 -21.65
N ASN A 548 -11.83 23.08 -20.34
CA ASN A 548 -11.33 24.20 -19.56
C ASN A 548 -11.00 23.77 -18.14
N ILE A 549 -9.98 24.40 -17.57
CA ILE A 549 -9.69 24.34 -16.14
C ILE A 549 -9.72 25.76 -15.61
N THR A 550 -10.39 25.97 -14.49
CA THR A 550 -10.55 27.31 -13.90
C THR A 550 -10.00 27.37 -12.48
N PHE A 551 -9.54 28.55 -12.08
CA PHE A 551 -9.21 28.93 -10.71
C PHE A 551 -10.06 30.14 -10.33
N ASN A 552 -10.96 29.97 -9.36
CA ASN A 552 -11.95 30.98 -8.98
C ASN A 552 -12.76 31.51 -10.19
N GLY A 553 -13.12 30.62 -11.11
CA GLY A 553 -13.83 30.94 -12.36
C GLY A 553 -12.98 31.56 -13.47
N GLN A 554 -11.70 31.86 -13.23
CA GLN A 554 -10.77 32.31 -14.27
C GLN A 554 -10.12 31.10 -14.95
N GLY A 555 -10.21 31.00 -16.28
CA GLY A 555 -9.53 29.95 -17.05
C GLY A 555 -8.00 29.99 -16.89
N LEU A 556 -7.39 28.81 -16.71
CA LEU A 556 -5.94 28.65 -16.65
C LEU A 556 -5.39 28.24 -18.02
N VAL A 557 -4.11 28.56 -18.24
CA VAL A 557 -3.39 28.19 -19.45
C VAL A 557 -2.75 26.83 -19.23
N VAL A 558 -3.05 25.87 -20.11
CA VAL A 558 -2.47 24.53 -20.07
C VAL A 558 -1.51 24.37 -21.24
N ALA A 559 -0.29 23.89 -20.97
CA ALA A 559 0.71 23.66 -21.99
C ALA A 559 0.34 22.46 -22.88
N SER A 560 0.92 22.39 -24.08
CA SER A 560 0.72 21.21 -24.95
C SER A 560 1.19 19.93 -24.25
N ALA A 561 0.42 18.86 -24.37
CA ALA A 561 0.62 17.56 -23.70
C ALA A 561 0.54 17.57 -22.17
N ALA A 562 0.20 18.70 -21.54
CA ALA A 562 0.01 18.79 -20.08
C ALA A 562 -1.40 18.40 -19.63
N TRP A 563 -2.33 18.24 -20.58
CA TRP A 563 -3.68 17.75 -20.35
C TRP A 563 -3.74 16.28 -20.75
N THR A 564 -4.04 15.41 -19.80
CA THR A 564 -4.23 13.96 -20.02
C THR A 564 -5.45 13.50 -19.24
N ASP A 565 -5.92 12.28 -19.49
CA ASP A 565 -7.11 11.74 -18.82
C ASP A 565 -7.01 11.70 -17.29
N ARG A 566 -5.78 11.59 -16.77
CA ARG A 566 -5.51 11.41 -15.34
C ARG A 566 -4.87 12.61 -14.65
N SER A 567 -4.37 13.58 -15.42
CA SER A 567 -3.69 14.72 -14.84
C SER A 567 -3.72 15.95 -15.76
N ILE A 568 -3.82 17.13 -15.15
CA ILE A 568 -3.64 18.41 -15.84
C ILE A 568 -2.55 19.20 -15.11
N ALA A 569 -1.45 19.52 -15.79
CA ALA A 569 -0.41 20.39 -15.24
C ALA A 569 -0.56 21.84 -15.75
N THR A 570 -0.53 22.81 -14.84
CA THR A 570 -0.76 24.23 -15.16
C THR A 570 -0.13 25.16 -14.12
N THR A 571 -0.32 26.49 -14.27
CA THR A 571 0.13 27.50 -13.30
C THR A 571 -1.03 28.29 -12.71
N ILE A 572 -0.94 28.62 -11.43
CA ILE A 572 -1.74 29.69 -10.83
C ILE A 572 -1.39 31.03 -11.51
N PRO A 573 -2.38 31.88 -11.88
CA PRO A 573 -2.11 33.13 -12.58
C PRO A 573 -1.14 34.07 -11.84
N GLU A 574 -0.27 34.77 -12.55
CA GLU A 574 0.62 35.79 -11.98
C GLU A 574 0.40 37.15 -12.67
N PRO A 575 -0.16 38.16 -11.96
CA PRO A 575 -0.77 38.10 -10.64
C PRO A 575 -2.22 37.58 -10.68
N THR A 576 -2.69 36.94 -9.60
CA THR A 576 -4.12 36.58 -9.43
C THR A 576 -4.99 37.78 -9.06
N GLY A 577 -4.45 38.75 -8.31
CA GLY A 577 -5.23 39.85 -7.73
C GLY A 577 -6.21 39.43 -6.63
N LEU A 578 -6.15 38.18 -6.19
CA LEU A 578 -6.98 37.64 -5.10
C LEU A 578 -6.35 37.91 -3.73
N GLU A 579 -7.18 37.84 -2.69
CA GLU A 579 -6.71 37.98 -1.31
C GLU A 579 -5.86 36.77 -0.92
N LYS A 580 -4.74 37.04 -0.24
CA LYS A 580 -3.81 36.00 0.21
C LYS A 580 -4.31 35.31 1.48
N ASP A 581 -3.74 34.15 1.77
CA ASP A 581 -4.08 33.24 2.86
C ASP A 581 -5.54 32.77 2.83
N LYS A 582 -6.10 32.63 1.61
CA LYS A 582 -7.48 32.19 1.37
C LYS A 582 -7.56 31.01 0.41
N LYS A 583 -8.63 30.23 0.53
CA LYS A 583 -8.94 29.08 -0.32
C LYS A 583 -9.81 29.50 -1.51
N TYR A 584 -9.48 29.02 -2.69
CA TYR A 584 -10.19 29.29 -3.94
C TYR A 584 -10.41 28.01 -4.73
N PRO A 585 -11.57 27.84 -5.39
CA PRO A 585 -11.90 26.59 -6.07
C PRO A 585 -11.16 26.46 -7.41
N ILE A 586 -10.65 25.26 -7.65
CA ILE A 586 -10.23 24.76 -8.97
C ILE A 586 -11.31 23.80 -9.47
N GLN A 587 -11.69 23.95 -10.75
CA GLN A 587 -12.70 23.10 -11.39
C GLN A 587 -12.30 22.82 -12.84
N VAL A 588 -12.51 21.57 -13.28
CA VAL A 588 -12.28 21.11 -14.66
C VAL A 588 -13.64 20.93 -15.34
N SER A 589 -13.72 21.33 -16.61
CA SER A 589 -14.87 21.15 -17.48
C SER A 589 -14.42 20.44 -18.75
N VAL A 590 -15.14 19.40 -19.16
CA VAL A 590 -14.88 18.61 -20.38
C VAL A 590 -16.10 18.63 -21.28
N ASP A 591 -15.93 18.91 -22.57
CA ASP A 591 -16.99 18.94 -23.57
C ASP A 591 -17.13 17.58 -24.26
N TYR A 592 -18.19 16.84 -23.93
CA TYR A 592 -18.53 15.56 -24.56
C TYR A 592 -19.25 15.73 -25.91
N GLY A 593 -19.47 16.96 -26.35
CA GLY A 593 -20.26 17.26 -27.54
C GLY A 593 -21.74 16.90 -27.38
N ALA A 594 -22.54 17.19 -28.41
CA ALA A 594 -23.97 16.86 -28.39
C ALA A 594 -24.19 15.34 -28.42
N PRO A 595 -25.15 14.79 -27.65
CA PRO A 595 -26.17 15.50 -26.87
C PRO A 595 -25.80 15.80 -25.40
N ILE A 596 -24.63 15.37 -24.92
CA ILE A 596 -24.25 15.43 -23.50
C ILE A 596 -23.82 16.86 -23.11
N GLY A 597 -23.00 17.49 -23.94
CA GLY A 597 -22.43 18.81 -23.71
C GLY A 597 -21.32 18.81 -22.66
N ILE A 598 -21.17 19.95 -21.98
CA ILE A 598 -20.09 20.17 -21.02
C ILE A 598 -20.46 19.56 -19.66
N LEU A 599 -19.55 18.74 -19.13
CA LEU A 599 -19.62 18.22 -17.77
C LEU A 599 -18.53 18.85 -16.91
N GLU A 600 -18.90 19.26 -15.70
CA GLU A 600 -18.00 19.84 -14.72
C GLU A 600 -17.61 18.83 -13.64
N SER A 601 -16.38 18.96 -13.15
CA SER A 601 -15.87 18.23 -12.01
C SER A 601 -16.39 18.79 -10.68
N ASN A 602 -16.08 18.09 -9.59
CA ASN A 602 -16.09 18.69 -8.27
C ASN A 602 -15.13 19.88 -8.20
N GLU A 603 -15.39 20.79 -7.27
CA GLU A 603 -14.44 21.84 -6.91
C GLU A 603 -13.38 21.27 -5.94
N TYR A 604 -12.14 21.71 -6.12
CA TYR A 604 -11.05 21.44 -5.19
C TYR A 604 -10.45 22.78 -4.73
N ASN A 605 -10.41 23.02 -3.44
CA ASN A 605 -9.93 24.29 -2.89
C ASN A 605 -8.40 24.32 -2.81
N PHE A 606 -7.78 25.26 -3.53
CA PHE A 606 -6.36 25.58 -3.44
C PHE A 606 -6.15 26.79 -2.52
N ARG A 607 -5.19 26.70 -1.58
CA ARG A 607 -4.86 27.84 -0.70
C ARG A 607 -3.84 28.75 -1.38
N LEU A 608 -4.23 30.00 -1.60
CA LEU A 608 -3.33 31.03 -2.13
C LEU A 608 -2.56 31.70 -1.00
N ASP A 609 -1.24 31.52 -0.97
CA ASP A 609 -0.38 31.96 0.12
C ASP A 609 0.15 33.38 -0.08
N ALA A 610 0.48 34.04 1.02
CA ALA A 610 1.22 35.29 0.99
C ALA A 610 2.70 35.05 0.63
N GLY A 611 3.21 35.75 -0.38
CA GLY A 611 4.61 35.61 -0.77
C GLY A 611 4.95 36.30 -2.08
N MET A 612 6.22 36.21 -2.47
CA MET A 612 6.63 36.56 -3.83
C MET A 612 6.15 35.47 -4.79
N PRO A 613 5.83 35.81 -6.04
CA PRO A 613 5.44 34.81 -7.02
C PRO A 613 6.46 33.69 -7.17
N ALA A 614 5.97 32.46 -7.31
CA ALA A 614 6.77 31.27 -7.44
C ALA A 614 7.59 31.32 -8.74
N LYS A 615 8.88 30.95 -8.62
CA LYS A 615 9.82 30.90 -9.75
C LYS A 615 10.46 29.53 -9.92
N GLY A 616 9.97 28.53 -9.20
CA GLY A 616 10.41 27.14 -9.31
C GLY A 616 10.13 26.54 -10.68
N PRO A 617 10.80 25.43 -11.03
CA PRO A 617 10.56 24.71 -12.28
C PRO A 617 9.11 24.24 -12.39
N CYS A 618 8.55 24.20 -13.60
CA CYS A 618 7.28 23.53 -13.83
C CYS A 618 7.47 22.32 -14.74
N LEU A 619 6.89 21.19 -14.35
CA LEU A 619 6.88 19.98 -15.15
C LEU A 619 5.50 19.83 -15.82
N TRP A 620 5.48 19.87 -17.14
CA TRP A 620 4.26 19.84 -17.96
C TRP A 620 3.89 18.45 -18.42
N SER A 621 4.86 17.66 -18.88
CA SER A 621 4.60 16.31 -19.34
C SER A 621 5.83 15.42 -19.22
N ILE A 622 5.59 14.12 -19.15
CA ILE A 622 6.59 13.07 -19.32
C ILE A 622 6.21 12.29 -20.57
N THR A 623 7.14 12.10 -21.49
CA THR A 623 6.87 11.43 -22.76
C THR A 623 7.95 10.40 -23.10
N PRO A 624 7.60 9.11 -23.25
CA PRO A 624 6.31 8.52 -22.83
C PRO A 624 6.12 8.65 -21.31
N ASN A 625 4.87 8.60 -20.82
CA ASN A 625 4.55 8.60 -19.38
C ASN A 625 4.58 7.19 -18.74
N ALA A 626 4.92 6.19 -19.55
CA ALA A 626 5.26 4.85 -19.10
C ALA A 626 6.41 4.31 -19.95
N ALA A 627 7.43 3.71 -19.33
CA ALA A 627 8.56 3.11 -20.06
C ALA A 627 9.27 2.03 -19.25
N CYS A 628 10.10 1.22 -19.91
CA CYS A 628 10.97 0.30 -19.20
C CYS A 628 12.16 1.04 -18.56
N HIS A 629 12.89 0.38 -17.67
CA HIS A 629 14.23 0.83 -17.27
C HIS A 629 15.14 1.02 -18.50
N GLU A 630 16.04 2.00 -18.42
CA GLU A 630 16.98 2.44 -19.45
C GLU A 630 16.35 3.09 -20.70
N ASP A 631 15.02 2.97 -20.89
CA ASP A 631 14.33 3.64 -21.98
C ASP A 631 14.46 5.15 -21.87
N GLY A 632 14.59 5.79 -23.03
CA GLY A 632 14.65 7.25 -23.13
C GLY A 632 13.29 7.88 -22.86
N VAL A 633 13.24 8.77 -21.88
CA VAL A 633 12.07 9.60 -21.56
C VAL A 633 12.43 11.08 -21.62
N SER A 634 11.46 11.90 -22.00
CA SER A 634 11.60 13.36 -22.03
C SER A 634 10.65 14.00 -21.03
N LEU A 635 11.21 14.78 -20.12
CA LEU A 635 10.49 15.67 -19.21
C LEU A 635 10.40 17.04 -19.90
N ASN A 636 9.18 17.49 -20.18
CA ASN A 636 8.93 18.78 -20.83
C ASN A 636 8.33 19.75 -19.81
N GLY A 637 8.76 21.01 -19.85
CA GLY A 637 8.43 21.97 -18.80
C GLY A 637 8.88 23.38 -19.11
N ILE A 638 9.01 24.18 -18.06
CA ILE A 638 9.65 25.50 -18.10
C ILE A 638 10.46 25.72 -16.82
N ARG A 639 11.40 26.67 -16.87
CA ARG A 639 12.18 27.12 -15.71
C ARG A 639 13.04 26.01 -15.07
N PHE A 640 13.40 24.98 -15.84
CA PHE A 640 14.42 24.00 -15.42
C PHE A 640 15.83 24.61 -15.38
N GLY A 641 16.02 25.81 -15.95
CA GLY A 641 17.30 26.49 -15.99
C GLY A 641 18.28 25.90 -17.01
N PRO A 642 19.49 26.47 -17.12
CA PRO A 642 20.55 25.93 -17.97
C PRO A 642 21.07 24.60 -17.40
N ASP A 643 21.68 23.79 -18.26
CA ASP A 643 22.36 22.54 -17.87
C ASP A 643 23.39 22.80 -16.74
N PRO A 644 23.23 22.16 -15.55
CA PRO A 644 24.21 22.24 -14.46
C PRO A 644 25.60 21.68 -14.81
N GLY A 645 25.69 20.90 -15.90
CA GLY A 645 26.89 20.20 -16.33
C GLY A 645 27.05 18.82 -15.67
N VAL A 646 27.97 18.02 -16.20
CA VAL A 646 28.26 16.66 -15.70
C VAL A 646 28.68 16.72 -14.23
N GLY A 647 28.05 15.88 -13.41
CA GLY A 647 28.19 15.82 -11.95
C GLY A 647 27.31 16.85 -11.20
N GLY A 648 26.67 17.77 -11.91
CA GLY A 648 25.77 18.78 -11.34
C GLY A 648 24.29 18.42 -11.45
N ARG A 649 23.91 17.46 -12.31
CA ARG A 649 22.51 17.10 -12.61
C ARG A 649 21.92 16.09 -11.62
N SER A 650 22.70 15.66 -10.62
CA SER A 650 22.27 14.83 -9.49
C SER A 650 22.70 15.46 -8.16
N SER A 651 22.81 16.79 -8.12
CA SER A 651 23.20 17.56 -6.92
C SER A 651 21.97 17.97 -6.10
N ASP A 652 22.16 18.36 -4.84
CA ASP A 652 21.04 18.83 -3.99
C ASP A 652 20.30 20.04 -4.56
N LEU A 653 20.96 20.84 -5.42
CA LEU A 653 20.34 22.00 -6.06
C LEU A 653 19.70 21.67 -7.41
N ASN A 654 20.17 20.62 -8.10
CA ASN A 654 19.62 20.22 -9.40
C ASN A 654 19.64 18.70 -9.54
N HIS A 655 18.46 18.11 -9.60
CA HIS A 655 18.26 16.67 -9.78
C HIS A 655 16.85 16.37 -10.28
N ILE A 656 16.62 15.13 -10.69
CA ILE A 656 15.30 14.58 -10.96
C ILE A 656 15.08 13.48 -9.93
N ASP A 657 13.90 13.45 -9.32
CA ASP A 657 13.49 12.36 -8.45
C ASP A 657 12.41 11.53 -9.13
N PHE A 658 12.52 10.21 -9.01
CA PHE A 658 11.55 9.20 -9.41
C PHE A 658 10.96 8.54 -8.17
N SER A 659 9.88 7.78 -8.39
CA SER A 659 9.30 6.91 -7.37
C SER A 659 8.91 7.69 -6.10
N SER A 660 8.28 8.84 -6.32
CA SER A 660 7.78 9.72 -5.27
C SER A 660 8.88 10.19 -4.30
N GLY A 661 10.05 10.55 -4.85
CA GLY A 661 11.18 11.08 -4.08
C GLY A 661 12.15 10.03 -3.54
N SER A 662 11.84 8.74 -3.66
CA SER A 662 12.69 7.67 -3.12
C SER A 662 13.93 7.39 -3.95
N LEU A 663 13.95 7.79 -5.23
CA LEU A 663 15.07 7.55 -6.14
C LEU A 663 15.50 8.83 -6.85
N ARG A 664 16.68 9.33 -6.51
CA ARG A 664 17.34 10.40 -7.27
C ARG A 664 17.98 9.83 -8.53
N VAL A 665 17.69 10.43 -9.69
CA VAL A 665 18.25 10.03 -10.99
C VAL A 665 19.77 10.26 -11.00
N PRO A 666 20.59 9.24 -11.33
CA PRO A 666 22.03 9.42 -11.50
C PRO A 666 22.39 10.35 -12.66
N ASP A 667 23.51 11.06 -12.55
CA ASP A 667 23.94 12.04 -13.56
C ASP A 667 24.15 11.40 -14.94
N GLU A 668 24.65 10.15 -15.00
CA GLU A 668 24.84 9.38 -16.25
C GLU A 668 23.55 9.04 -17.00
N ASN A 669 22.42 8.97 -16.29
CA ASN A 669 21.11 8.73 -16.89
C ASN A 669 20.59 9.99 -17.60
N VAL A 670 21.03 11.19 -17.19
CA VAL A 670 20.61 12.45 -17.81
C VAL A 670 21.40 12.72 -19.10
N LYS A 671 20.70 12.64 -20.24
CA LYS A 671 21.29 12.80 -21.57
C LYS A 671 21.35 14.26 -22.02
N ASN A 672 20.33 15.04 -21.68
CA ASN A 672 20.28 16.47 -21.97
C ASN A 672 19.50 17.21 -20.89
N TRP A 673 19.92 18.44 -20.57
CA TRP A 673 19.19 19.34 -19.70
C TRP A 673 19.09 20.72 -20.37
N SER A 674 17.90 21.27 -20.41
CA SER A 674 17.64 22.63 -20.90
C SER A 674 16.52 23.25 -20.10
N ASN A 675 16.26 24.55 -20.33
CA ASN A 675 15.23 25.28 -19.59
C ASN A 675 13.81 24.76 -19.78
N GLU A 676 13.54 24.03 -20.87
CA GLU A 676 12.20 23.57 -21.25
C GLU A 676 12.10 22.05 -21.41
N GLN A 677 13.23 21.34 -21.43
CA GLN A 677 13.25 19.90 -21.62
C GLN A 677 14.47 19.26 -20.99
N ILE A 678 14.26 18.14 -20.32
CA ILE A 678 15.30 17.22 -19.85
C ILE A 678 15.04 15.87 -20.51
N SER A 679 16.05 15.28 -21.14
CA SER A 679 15.97 13.89 -21.62
C SER A 679 16.88 13.01 -20.79
N LEU A 680 16.36 11.86 -20.38
CA LEU A 680 17.05 10.91 -19.52
C LEU A 680 16.67 9.48 -19.88
N SER A 681 17.47 8.52 -19.42
CA SER A 681 17.10 7.11 -19.40
C SER A 681 16.49 6.77 -18.05
N VAL A 682 15.35 6.08 -18.00
CA VAL A 682 14.71 5.68 -16.73
C VAL A 682 15.73 4.90 -15.88
N PRO A 683 16.07 5.34 -14.66
CA PRO A 683 17.12 4.71 -13.88
C PRO A 683 16.72 3.32 -13.39
N LEU A 684 17.72 2.47 -13.14
CA LEU A 684 17.52 1.21 -12.43
C LEU A 684 16.96 1.46 -11.03
N GLY A 685 16.01 0.62 -10.60
CA GLY A 685 15.34 0.74 -9.31
C GLY A 685 14.15 1.70 -9.30
N ALA A 686 13.87 2.41 -10.40
CA ALA A 686 12.64 3.18 -10.53
C ALA A 686 11.41 2.24 -10.44
N ILE A 687 10.45 2.61 -9.62
CA ILE A 687 9.11 2.01 -9.53
C ILE A 687 8.05 3.07 -9.84
N ASP A 688 6.82 2.62 -10.09
CA ASP A 688 5.65 3.48 -10.31
C ASP A 688 5.55 4.56 -9.24
N GLY A 689 5.28 5.79 -9.66
CA GLY A 689 5.14 6.88 -8.71
C GLY A 689 5.30 8.25 -9.35
N GLN A 690 5.51 9.25 -8.50
CA GLN A 690 5.68 10.62 -8.95
C GLN A 690 7.12 10.90 -9.41
N VAL A 691 7.24 11.74 -10.41
CA VAL A 691 8.50 12.31 -10.91
C VAL A 691 8.45 13.83 -10.73
N ALA A 692 9.52 14.40 -10.18
CA ALA A 692 9.69 15.83 -9.97
C ALA A 692 11.09 16.29 -10.38
N VAL A 693 11.23 17.57 -10.72
CA VAL A 693 12.50 18.19 -11.10
C VAL A 693 12.88 19.23 -10.05
N MET A 694 14.06 19.07 -9.45
CA MET A 694 14.71 20.10 -8.64
C MET A 694 15.59 20.96 -9.55
N ALA A 695 15.39 22.27 -9.54
CA ALA A 695 16.21 23.23 -10.28
C ALA A 695 16.52 24.48 -9.44
N GLY A 696 17.81 24.75 -9.22
CA GLY A 696 18.26 25.86 -8.38
C GLY A 696 17.74 25.80 -6.93
N GLY A 697 17.53 24.59 -6.41
CA GLY A 697 16.98 24.36 -5.06
C GLY A 697 15.47 24.61 -4.93
N ASN A 698 14.73 24.68 -6.04
CA ASN A 698 13.27 24.72 -6.05
C ASN A 698 12.75 23.48 -6.78
N GLU A 699 11.71 22.85 -6.23
CA GLU A 699 11.07 21.67 -6.80
C GLU A 699 9.96 22.06 -7.78
N SER A 700 9.64 21.16 -8.72
CA SER A 700 8.49 21.30 -9.61
C SER A 700 7.24 20.66 -9.03
N ASN A 701 6.09 20.93 -9.64
CA ASN A 701 4.92 20.06 -9.50
C ASN A 701 5.28 18.61 -9.93
N PRO A 702 4.74 17.58 -9.28
CA PRO A 702 4.99 16.19 -9.64
C PRO A 702 4.06 15.69 -10.75
N LEU A 703 4.52 14.74 -11.58
CA LEU A 703 3.68 13.98 -12.51
C LEU A 703 3.82 12.47 -12.27
N LEU A 704 2.77 11.69 -12.54
CA LEU A 704 2.83 10.23 -12.44
C LEU A 704 3.61 9.62 -13.60
N PHE A 705 4.40 8.59 -13.29
CA PHE A 705 5.13 7.78 -14.24
C PHE A 705 4.96 6.29 -13.90
N ASP A 706 4.71 5.48 -14.92
CA ASP A 706 4.55 4.02 -14.81
C ASP A 706 5.80 3.32 -15.35
N VAL A 707 6.43 2.48 -14.52
CA VAL A 707 7.58 1.68 -14.91
C VAL A 707 7.09 0.32 -15.41
N SER A 708 6.89 0.24 -16.72
CA SER A 708 6.13 -0.84 -17.34
C SER A 708 6.90 -2.16 -17.52
N CYS A 709 8.24 -2.15 -17.46
CA CYS A 709 9.11 -3.30 -17.77
C CYS A 709 10.61 -3.07 -17.48
N GLY A 710 11.46 -4.10 -17.63
CA GLY A 710 12.93 -3.98 -17.64
C GLY A 710 13.68 -4.68 -16.50
N VAL A 711 15.02 -4.72 -16.60
CA VAL A 711 15.92 -5.20 -15.54
C VAL A 711 15.82 -4.23 -14.36
N GLY A 712 15.59 -4.72 -13.14
CA GLY A 712 15.32 -3.85 -11.99
C GLY A 712 13.84 -3.64 -11.65
N ARG A 713 12.90 -4.20 -12.43
CA ARG A 713 11.48 -4.24 -12.03
C ARG A 713 11.27 -5.27 -10.92
N PRO A 714 10.49 -4.98 -9.87
CA PRO A 714 10.06 -6.01 -8.93
C PRO A 714 9.39 -7.14 -9.70
N CYS A 715 9.99 -8.33 -9.69
CA CYS A 715 9.38 -9.51 -10.29
C CYS A 715 8.21 -10.06 -9.47
N SER A 716 8.02 -9.51 -8.27
CA SER A 716 6.99 -9.84 -7.29
C SER A 716 6.32 -8.55 -6.81
N GLY A 717 5.04 -8.62 -6.44
CA GLY A 717 4.35 -7.51 -5.74
C GLY A 717 4.80 -7.33 -4.29
N SER A 718 5.85 -8.04 -3.87
CA SER A 718 6.31 -8.22 -2.50
C SER A 718 7.85 -8.31 -2.50
N PRO A 719 8.59 -7.33 -1.95
CA PRO A 719 10.05 -7.21 -2.11
C PRO A 719 10.91 -8.37 -1.62
N ASP A 720 10.39 -9.23 -0.72
CA ASP A 720 11.18 -10.29 -0.05
C ASP A 720 10.66 -11.72 -0.33
N MET A 721 9.83 -11.92 -1.36
CA MET A 721 9.37 -13.25 -1.77
C MET A 721 9.53 -13.45 -3.28
N CYS A 722 10.72 -13.90 -3.69
CA CYS A 722 11.02 -14.23 -5.08
C CYS A 722 10.67 -15.71 -5.33
N LEU A 723 9.44 -16.03 -5.74
CA LEU A 723 9.09 -17.37 -6.21
C LEU A 723 9.47 -17.46 -7.70
N ALA A 724 10.19 -18.53 -8.11
CA ALA A 724 10.63 -18.74 -9.49
C ALA A 724 9.49 -18.80 -10.55
N PHE A 725 8.23 -18.74 -10.12
CA PHE A 725 7.03 -18.83 -10.94
C PHE A 725 6.12 -17.58 -10.89
N ASP A 726 6.43 -16.57 -10.06
CA ASP A 726 5.74 -15.27 -10.08
C ASP A 726 6.41 -14.39 -11.15
N LEU A 727 5.93 -14.48 -12.40
CA LEU A 727 6.52 -13.81 -13.55
C LEU A 727 5.84 -12.45 -13.86
N ASN A 728 6.23 -11.39 -13.14
CA ASN A 728 6.01 -10.01 -13.61
C ASN A 728 7.18 -9.47 -14.46
N CYS A 729 8.20 -10.30 -14.68
CA CYS A 729 9.28 -9.96 -15.60
C CYS A 729 8.81 -9.96 -17.04
N ALA A 730 9.29 -8.96 -17.79
CA ALA A 730 9.14 -8.97 -19.24
C ALA A 730 9.75 -10.27 -19.82
N PRO A 731 9.15 -10.84 -20.88
CA PRO A 731 9.65 -12.07 -21.50
C PRO A 731 11.15 -11.97 -21.85
N GLY A 732 11.96 -12.92 -21.35
CA GLY A 732 13.41 -12.96 -21.55
C GLY A 732 14.25 -12.54 -20.33
N LEU A 733 13.62 -12.05 -19.26
CA LEU A 733 14.26 -11.79 -17.96
C LEU A 733 13.85 -12.86 -16.94
N VAL A 734 14.73 -13.16 -15.99
CA VAL A 734 14.44 -14.01 -14.83
C VAL A 734 14.38 -13.18 -13.57
N CYS A 735 13.56 -13.60 -12.61
CA CYS A 735 13.55 -12.99 -11.30
C CYS A 735 14.88 -13.27 -10.59
N ASP A 736 15.57 -12.24 -10.10
CA ASP A 736 16.71 -12.42 -9.22
C ASP A 736 16.25 -12.95 -7.87
N GLU A 737 16.48 -14.23 -7.61
CA GLU A 737 16.11 -14.88 -6.34
C GLU A 737 16.72 -14.21 -5.10
N LEU A 738 17.76 -13.39 -5.25
CA LEU A 738 18.40 -12.69 -4.14
C LEU A 738 17.82 -11.30 -3.84
N ASN A 739 17.35 -10.60 -4.88
CA ASN A 739 17.01 -9.17 -4.79
C ASN A 739 15.59 -8.86 -5.31
N CYS A 740 14.84 -9.87 -5.75
CA CYS A 740 13.48 -9.78 -6.28
C CYS A 740 13.29 -8.76 -7.41
N PHE A 741 14.36 -8.55 -8.19
CA PHE A 741 14.33 -7.73 -9.39
C PHE A 741 14.55 -8.57 -10.63
N CYS A 742 13.86 -8.23 -11.72
CA CYS A 742 14.13 -8.85 -13.01
C CYS A 742 15.59 -8.64 -13.41
N LYS A 743 16.27 -9.71 -13.82
CA LYS A 743 17.66 -9.72 -14.30
C LYS A 743 17.78 -10.57 -15.56
N ASN A 744 18.92 -10.48 -16.23
CA ASN A 744 19.24 -11.39 -17.32
C ASN A 744 19.45 -12.83 -16.79
N PRO A 745 18.97 -13.88 -17.51
CA PRO A 745 19.24 -15.27 -17.16
C PRO A 745 20.75 -15.56 -17.11
N PRO A 746 21.26 -16.27 -16.09
CA PRO A 746 22.67 -16.61 -16.04
C PRO A 746 23.07 -17.50 -17.23
N GLY A 747 23.99 -17.03 -18.08
CA GLY A 747 24.69 -17.88 -19.07
C GLY A 747 24.10 -17.96 -20.48
N GLN A 748 23.16 -17.08 -20.89
CA GLN A 748 22.65 -17.02 -22.28
C GLN A 748 22.96 -15.69 -22.98
N GLU A 749 24.24 -15.47 -23.29
CA GLU A 749 24.64 -14.45 -24.26
C GLU A 749 24.45 -15.03 -25.68
N PHE A 750 23.33 -14.73 -26.33
CA PHE A 750 23.02 -15.28 -27.66
C PHE A 750 23.84 -14.60 -28.78
N LEU A 751 24.47 -15.40 -29.63
CA LEU A 751 25.43 -14.97 -30.66
C LEU A 751 24.76 -14.71 -32.02
N HIS A 752 25.18 -13.65 -32.74
CA HIS A 752 24.89 -13.45 -34.16
C HIS A 752 26.16 -13.57 -35.02
N LEU A 753 25.99 -13.88 -36.31
CA LEU A 753 27.07 -13.88 -37.32
C LEU A 753 27.20 -12.50 -37.95
N VAL A 754 28.38 -11.88 -37.83
CA VAL A 754 28.79 -10.74 -38.66
C VAL A 754 29.34 -11.27 -40.00
N GLU A 755 29.34 -10.44 -41.04
CA GLU A 755 29.72 -10.74 -42.44
C GLU A 755 31.05 -11.54 -42.64
N ASP A 756 31.88 -11.67 -41.59
CA ASP A 756 33.16 -12.39 -41.57
C ASP A 756 33.14 -13.78 -40.89
N ASN A 757 31.99 -14.46 -40.77
CA ASN A 757 31.89 -15.84 -40.23
C ASN A 757 32.39 -16.05 -38.78
N ARG A 758 32.28 -15.04 -37.90
CA ARG A 758 32.61 -15.17 -36.47
C ARG A 758 31.35 -15.03 -35.60
N CYS A 759 31.23 -15.89 -34.58
CA CYS A 759 30.25 -15.72 -33.51
C CYS A 759 30.83 -14.74 -32.46
N LEU A 760 30.21 -13.58 -32.26
CA LEU A 760 30.63 -12.60 -31.26
C LEU A 760 29.52 -12.32 -30.24
N ILE A 761 29.92 -12.18 -28.96
CA ILE A 761 29.16 -11.53 -27.89
C ILE A 761 29.45 -10.04 -28.02
N ASP A 762 28.44 -9.18 -28.05
CA ASP A 762 28.68 -7.73 -27.89
C ASP A 762 29.05 -7.46 -26.43
N GLN A 763 30.35 -7.35 -26.17
CA GLN A 763 30.91 -7.11 -24.84
C GLN A 763 30.66 -5.68 -24.32
N THR A 764 29.86 -4.87 -25.02
CA THR A 764 29.65 -3.48 -24.62
C THR A 764 28.31 -3.19 -23.98
N ASN A 765 27.30 -4.09 -23.99
CA ASN A 765 26.07 -3.97 -23.18
C ASN A 765 25.07 -5.16 -23.28
N GLY A 766 25.41 -6.31 -23.89
CA GLY A 766 24.50 -7.47 -23.92
C GLY A 766 23.19 -7.31 -24.74
N ASN A 767 22.98 -6.18 -25.41
CA ASN A 767 21.82 -5.94 -26.26
C ASN A 767 22.20 -6.10 -27.74
N VAL A 768 21.55 -7.01 -28.45
CA VAL A 768 21.54 -6.99 -29.92
C VAL A 768 20.42 -6.05 -30.35
N GLU A 769 20.78 -4.84 -30.81
CA GLU A 769 19.80 -3.80 -31.20
C GLU A 769 18.88 -4.24 -32.37
N VAL A 770 19.32 -5.07 -33.32
CA VAL A 770 18.47 -5.58 -34.43
C VAL A 770 18.99 -6.91 -35.00
N TYR A 771 18.20 -7.99 -34.94
CA TYR A 771 18.48 -9.24 -35.67
C TYR A 771 18.16 -9.11 -37.17
N PRO A 772 18.93 -9.72 -38.09
CA PRO A 772 18.56 -9.79 -39.51
C PRO A 772 17.20 -10.49 -39.68
N SER A 773 16.47 -10.20 -40.74
CA SER A 773 15.15 -10.81 -40.98
C SER A 773 15.10 -11.45 -42.37
N PRO A 774 14.89 -12.78 -42.46
CA PRO A 774 14.88 -13.74 -41.35
C PRO A 774 16.29 -13.98 -40.75
N ASN A 775 16.34 -14.37 -39.47
CA ASN A 775 17.52 -14.83 -38.76
C ASN A 775 17.37 -16.33 -38.43
N PRO A 776 18.36 -17.18 -38.76
CA PRO A 776 19.43 -16.94 -39.72
C PRO A 776 18.86 -16.70 -41.14
N TYR A 777 19.68 -16.13 -42.04
CA TYR A 777 19.27 -15.97 -43.45
C TYR A 777 19.00 -17.33 -44.12
N PRO A 778 18.11 -17.38 -45.14
CA PRO A 778 17.81 -18.63 -45.82
C PRO A 778 19.05 -19.24 -46.47
N ASN A 779 19.25 -20.55 -46.30
CA ASN A 779 20.41 -21.31 -46.81
C ASN A 779 21.78 -20.96 -46.19
N SER A 780 21.80 -20.41 -44.98
CA SER A 780 23.06 -20.19 -44.24
C SER A 780 23.70 -21.53 -43.86
N GLY A 781 24.91 -21.79 -44.37
CA GLY A 781 25.65 -23.05 -44.13
C GLY A 781 26.45 -23.10 -42.83
N ASN A 782 26.55 -21.98 -42.12
CA ASN A 782 27.18 -21.86 -40.80
C ASN A 782 26.26 -20.96 -39.95
N VAL A 783 25.76 -21.46 -38.82
CA VAL A 783 24.90 -20.74 -37.86
C VAL A 783 25.45 -21.02 -36.46
N CYS A 784 25.43 -20.04 -35.55
CA CYS A 784 25.91 -20.27 -34.18
C CYS A 784 24.93 -21.21 -33.46
N LEU A 785 25.47 -22.16 -32.68
CA LEU A 785 24.66 -23.19 -32.02
C LEU A 785 23.63 -22.60 -31.04
N ASN A 786 23.89 -21.40 -30.50
CA ASN A 786 22.98 -20.67 -29.62
C ASN A 786 22.29 -19.49 -30.34
N SER A 787 22.13 -19.52 -31.66
CA SER A 787 21.38 -18.48 -32.37
C SER A 787 19.87 -18.60 -32.09
N LEU A 788 19.16 -17.47 -31.95
CA LEU A 788 17.70 -17.46 -31.98
C LEU A 788 17.18 -17.42 -33.42
N ILE A 789 15.96 -17.90 -33.65
CA ILE A 789 15.30 -17.84 -34.97
C ILE A 789 14.25 -16.73 -34.96
N SER A 790 14.27 -15.82 -35.92
CA SER A 790 13.29 -14.73 -35.98
C SER A 790 12.95 -14.28 -37.39
N ALA A 791 11.73 -13.78 -37.60
CA ALA A 791 11.39 -13.02 -38.80
C ALA A 791 10.42 -11.88 -38.48
N ARG A 792 10.60 -10.77 -39.20
CA ARG A 792 9.77 -9.56 -39.13
C ARG A 792 8.67 -9.60 -40.18
N PHE A 793 7.49 -9.14 -39.80
CA PHE A 793 6.32 -8.98 -40.65
C PHE A 793 5.99 -7.50 -40.75
N ASP A 794 5.39 -7.07 -41.85
CA ASP A 794 5.02 -5.66 -42.09
C ASP A 794 3.63 -5.30 -41.52
N ARG A 795 3.03 -6.22 -40.76
CA ARG A 795 1.71 -6.12 -40.10
C ARG A 795 1.72 -6.83 -38.75
N PHE A 796 0.74 -6.52 -37.90
CA PHE A 796 0.51 -7.23 -36.65
C PHE A 796 0.17 -8.69 -36.89
N ILE A 797 0.74 -9.57 -36.07
CA ILE A 797 0.46 -11.01 -36.10
C ILE A 797 -0.54 -11.33 -34.99
N ILE A 798 -1.63 -12.00 -35.33
CA ILE A 798 -2.54 -12.55 -34.31
C ILE A 798 -1.86 -13.80 -33.73
N PRO A 799 -1.51 -13.87 -32.43
CA PRO A 799 -0.71 -14.96 -31.89
C PRO A 799 -1.32 -16.35 -32.10
N SER A 800 -2.65 -16.45 -32.06
CA SER A 800 -3.39 -17.69 -32.30
C SER A 800 -3.43 -18.15 -33.76
N SER A 801 -2.91 -17.35 -34.71
CA SER A 801 -2.90 -17.66 -36.14
C SER A 801 -1.59 -18.27 -36.65
N LEU A 802 -0.56 -18.35 -35.80
CA LEU A 802 0.74 -18.90 -36.17
C LEU A 802 0.76 -20.41 -36.03
N ASP A 803 1.15 -21.08 -37.12
CA ASP A 803 1.50 -22.51 -37.16
C ASP A 803 2.97 -22.62 -37.61
N LEU A 804 3.88 -22.26 -36.70
CA LEU A 804 5.32 -22.28 -36.94
C LEU A 804 5.94 -23.45 -36.18
N LYS A 805 6.92 -24.10 -36.81
CA LYS A 805 7.73 -25.14 -36.19
C LYS A 805 9.16 -25.04 -36.67
N VAL A 806 10.09 -25.36 -35.78
CA VAL A 806 11.51 -25.50 -36.11
C VAL A 806 11.83 -26.97 -36.10
N GLU A 807 12.33 -27.48 -37.22
CA GLU A 807 12.63 -28.90 -37.39
C GLU A 807 14.10 -29.12 -37.72
N LYS A 808 14.73 -30.05 -37.01
CA LYS A 808 16.01 -30.65 -37.38
C LYS A 808 15.78 -31.72 -38.44
N CYS A 809 16.46 -31.62 -39.58
CA CYS A 809 16.42 -32.64 -40.61
C CYS A 809 17.58 -33.63 -40.43
N VAL A 810 17.27 -34.93 -40.32
CA VAL A 810 18.25 -36.00 -40.11
C VAL A 810 18.21 -36.97 -41.29
N GLY A 811 19.34 -37.13 -41.99
CA GLY A 811 19.44 -38.05 -43.11
C GLY A 811 20.85 -38.13 -43.72
N PRO A 812 21.14 -39.15 -44.55
CA PRO A 812 22.47 -39.38 -45.12
C PRO A 812 22.82 -38.47 -46.30
N GLU A 813 21.91 -37.58 -46.72
CA GLU A 813 22.08 -36.69 -47.87
C GLU A 813 22.73 -35.35 -47.45
N VAL A 814 23.34 -34.65 -48.41
CA VAL A 814 24.02 -33.36 -48.18
C VAL A 814 23.04 -32.23 -47.81
N ASN A 815 21.74 -32.39 -48.09
CA ASN A 815 20.68 -31.51 -47.61
C ASN A 815 19.43 -32.35 -47.22
N PRO A 816 19.41 -32.91 -46.00
CA PRO A 816 18.34 -33.80 -45.56
C PRO A 816 16.97 -33.09 -45.45
N CYS A 817 16.93 -31.75 -45.47
CA CYS A 817 15.68 -30.98 -45.49
C CYS A 817 14.98 -30.92 -46.86
N GLN A 818 15.66 -31.30 -47.95
CA GLN A 818 15.08 -31.34 -49.30
C GLN A 818 14.79 -32.78 -49.80
N GLY A 819 15.17 -33.81 -49.03
CA GLY A 819 15.01 -35.22 -49.38
C GLY A 819 14.05 -36.00 -48.47
N VAL A 820 14.20 -37.32 -48.41
CA VAL A 820 13.36 -38.26 -47.64
C VAL A 820 13.78 -38.40 -46.17
N GLY A 821 14.50 -37.41 -45.63
CA GLY A 821 15.05 -37.42 -44.27
C GLY A 821 13.98 -37.37 -43.18
N SER A 822 14.33 -37.85 -41.98
CA SER A 822 13.47 -37.72 -40.81
C SER A 822 13.51 -36.28 -40.30
N ARG A 823 12.35 -35.73 -39.94
CA ARG A 823 12.22 -34.41 -39.32
C ARG A 823 11.93 -34.59 -37.84
N VAL A 824 12.70 -33.91 -36.99
CA VAL A 824 12.51 -33.91 -35.54
C VAL A 824 12.28 -32.47 -35.13
N GLU A 825 11.16 -32.20 -34.46
CA GLU A 825 10.86 -30.87 -33.95
C GLU A 825 11.86 -30.49 -32.84
N VAL A 826 12.28 -29.23 -32.83
CA VAL A 826 13.19 -28.68 -31.83
C VAL A 826 12.35 -28.06 -30.72
N ASP A 827 12.52 -28.53 -29.50
CA ASP A 827 11.86 -27.96 -28.33
C ASP A 827 12.36 -26.52 -28.09
N GLY A 828 11.43 -25.61 -27.83
CA GLY A 828 11.73 -24.20 -27.66
C GLY A 828 10.47 -23.36 -27.50
N SER A 829 10.68 -22.08 -27.20
CA SER A 829 9.62 -21.12 -26.93
C SER A 829 9.42 -20.18 -28.12
N PHE A 830 8.21 -20.15 -28.66
CA PHE A 830 7.78 -19.13 -29.63
C PHE A 830 7.17 -17.94 -28.89
N SER A 831 7.52 -16.74 -29.34
CA SER A 831 6.81 -15.53 -28.94
C SER A 831 6.59 -14.61 -30.13
N VAL A 832 5.49 -13.85 -30.06
CA VAL A 832 5.17 -12.76 -30.97
C VAL A 832 5.38 -11.47 -30.20
N LEU A 833 6.16 -10.57 -30.78
CA LEU A 833 6.46 -9.27 -30.21
C LEU A 833 6.02 -8.19 -31.18
N ASP A 834 5.52 -7.09 -30.64
CA ASP A 834 5.32 -5.88 -31.44
C ASP A 834 6.69 -5.23 -31.67
N PHE A 835 7.08 -5.14 -32.95
CA PHE A 835 8.37 -4.60 -33.34
C PHE A 835 8.33 -3.07 -33.38
N ASN A 836 7.16 -2.50 -33.67
CA ASN A 836 6.85 -1.07 -33.53
C ASN A 836 5.32 -0.87 -33.55
N SER A 837 4.87 0.38 -33.56
CA SER A 837 3.44 0.77 -33.56
C SER A 837 2.60 0.25 -34.73
N SER A 838 3.18 -0.46 -35.71
CA SER A 838 2.47 -0.94 -36.91
C SER A 838 2.86 -2.35 -37.38
N SER A 839 3.80 -3.02 -36.72
CA SER A 839 4.36 -4.30 -37.18
C SER A 839 4.75 -5.22 -36.02
N SER A 840 4.70 -6.53 -36.27
CA SER A 840 5.15 -7.54 -35.30
C SER A 840 6.28 -8.39 -35.87
N MET A 841 6.98 -9.09 -34.99
CA MET A 841 7.93 -10.15 -35.32
C MET A 841 7.59 -11.41 -34.53
N PHE A 842 8.02 -12.56 -35.03
CA PHE A 842 8.14 -13.74 -34.17
C PHE A 842 9.61 -13.98 -33.82
N GLN A 843 9.81 -14.57 -32.66
CA GLN A 843 11.07 -15.17 -32.26
C GLN A 843 10.84 -16.59 -31.73
N PHE A 844 11.80 -17.47 -31.99
CA PHE A 844 11.90 -18.80 -31.44
C PHE A 844 13.25 -18.94 -30.73
N ILE A 845 13.19 -19.26 -29.45
CA ILE A 845 14.34 -19.51 -28.60
C ILE A 845 14.37 -21.01 -28.32
N PRO A 846 15.39 -21.75 -28.77
CA PRO A 846 15.45 -23.18 -28.51
C PRO A 846 15.77 -23.44 -27.03
N ASP A 847 15.17 -24.47 -26.44
CA ASP A 847 15.39 -24.83 -25.03
C ASP A 847 16.82 -25.35 -24.79
N GLN A 848 17.49 -25.80 -25.86
CA GLN A 848 18.88 -26.23 -25.90
C GLN A 848 19.56 -25.65 -27.14
N ASN A 849 20.88 -25.50 -27.11
CA ASN A 849 21.63 -25.09 -28.30
C ASN A 849 21.39 -26.08 -29.46
N PHE A 850 21.31 -25.56 -30.70
CA PHE A 850 21.32 -26.35 -31.92
C PHE A 850 22.56 -27.25 -31.98
N GLU A 851 22.44 -28.33 -32.75
CA GLU A 851 23.53 -29.29 -32.94
C GLU A 851 24.31 -29.02 -34.24
N PRO A 852 25.63 -29.28 -34.29
CA PRO A 852 26.45 -29.16 -35.50
C PRO A 852 26.07 -30.08 -36.66
#